data_AF-A0A7W8G8F1-F1
#
_entry.id   AF-A0A7W8G8F1-F1
#
_cell.length_a   1.000
_cell.length_b   1.000
_cell.length_c   1.000
_cell.angle_alpha   90.00
_cell.angle_beta   90.00
_cell.angle_gamma   90.00
#
_symmetry.space_group_name_H-M   'P 1'
#
loop_
_entity.id
_entity.type
_entity.pdbx_description
1 polymer ?
#
loop_
_entity_poly.entity_id
_entity_poly.type
_entity_poly.pdbx_seq_one_letter_code
_entity_poly.pdbx_strand_id
1 'polypeptide(L)'
;MFLLRQKILSLFLGIILLLGKSLAFADEAYEFVNRDIHEILYALSLYTGLSISADDTVSGKADFRCTGENFDESFEAFLLQSRLYVEKSDSRWTVSRVRIQKNNELYSLDAFDVSPMQLFEKVAIATGFCVTYDSLPAVKVSLHTGFCKSEEILKRITGLCMGFSLEKEQEKSFHVARNNSSQNQNSMGGKASFVLSEGKWFVDVQNSALSAAAEKFFSQAGKEFCFSLSNEQKIMRACFKSENFDQALGLLCIQAGAEYMIQDGVYFLKASKNKNLFAQAGKVWRKCGLKFLKGSECLSLLAKRFPELECILLGDGQNFLFLSDDEKAQSVLDFVAGVDSKNKARVVNLKYIRTEDFMAHLPPFLEKSSISDTGHGDSFFFVGSDAAYQSLLEELAVLDKPVSRVRYDLLIMQYQSTKGSEWNPKFKAGRARVGDKNEGAIQLGSVLNMNLDVVSAFGLHFAGELQSAISESRAKVFADTTLNGVSGKPINFQNTNTYRYRDNNLDPETGEPIYSGITKEIISGLKLEVIGIVSGDGMITSKITASVSRQGTDLSTTTGNPPPTSEKVITTEVRAKSGEPVVLSGLVQEEENQNISRIPFFSKIPLIGRLFKVDEDSNEKTELVIYLLPSTESFDADKKAEKKRKDFKKQLLDISGCVAEAKK
;
A
#
# COMPACT_ATOMS: atom_id res chain seq x y z
N MET A 1 -6.00 45.78 100.93
CA MET A 1 -6.04 45.40 99.50
C MET A 1 -5.85 43.88 99.27
N PHE A 2 -6.27 43.02 100.21
CA PHE A 2 -6.12 41.56 100.12
C PHE A 2 -7.43 40.78 100.33
N LEU A 3 -8.55 41.49 100.58
CA LEU A 3 -9.89 40.91 100.83
C LEU A 3 -10.88 41.10 99.66
N LEU A 4 -10.48 41.83 98.61
CA LEU A 4 -11.20 41.82 97.32
C LEU A 4 -10.75 40.63 96.44
N ARG A 5 -9.69 39.92 96.87
CA ARG A 5 -9.45 38.49 96.63
C ARG A 5 -10.37 37.72 97.59
N GLN A 6 -11.56 37.30 97.14
CA GLN A 6 -12.26 36.08 97.63
C GLN A 6 -13.70 35.96 97.12
N LYS A 7 -14.37 37.06 96.72
CA LYS A 7 -15.81 37.02 96.36
C LYS A 7 -16.16 37.19 94.88
N ILE A 8 -15.23 37.64 94.04
CA ILE A 8 -15.44 37.71 92.59
C ILE A 8 -14.56 36.63 91.98
N LEU A 9 -15.17 35.73 91.21
CA LEU A 9 -14.60 34.55 90.55
C LEU A 9 -14.38 33.26 91.35
N SER A 10 -14.84 33.17 92.60
CA SER A 10 -15.55 31.96 93.04
C SER A 10 -16.82 31.71 92.21
N LEU A 11 -17.28 32.72 91.44
CA LEU A 11 -18.38 32.65 90.48
C LEU A 11 -18.00 32.05 89.10
N PHE A 12 -16.72 32.13 88.65
CA PHE A 12 -16.27 31.33 87.48
C PHE A 12 -16.01 29.88 87.87
N LEU A 13 -15.61 29.66 89.12
CA LEU A 13 -15.40 28.33 89.68
C LEU A 13 -16.72 27.55 89.88
N GLY A 14 -17.89 28.21 89.81
CA GLY A 14 -19.20 27.57 89.92
C GLY A 14 -19.83 27.14 88.60
N ILE A 15 -19.42 27.72 87.45
CA ILE A 15 -20.06 27.47 86.15
C ILE A 15 -19.25 26.53 85.25
N ILE A 16 -17.95 26.35 85.52
CA ILE A 16 -17.14 25.27 84.92
C ILE A 16 -17.32 23.93 85.67
N LEU A 17 -17.92 23.97 86.87
CA LEU A 17 -18.19 22.80 87.72
C LEU A 17 -19.57 22.14 87.46
N LEU A 18 -20.28 22.53 86.40
CA LEU A 18 -21.64 22.06 86.09
C LEU A 18 -21.82 21.45 84.69
N LEU A 19 -20.73 21.25 83.94
CA LEU A 19 -20.71 20.46 82.70
C LEU A 19 -19.53 19.49 82.76
N GLY A 20 -19.81 18.23 83.10
CA GLY A 20 -18.85 17.15 82.96
C GLY A 20 -18.42 16.46 84.25
N LYS A 21 -19.36 16.12 85.15
CA LYS A 21 -19.24 14.83 85.83
C LYS A 21 -19.29 13.74 84.74
N SER A 22 -18.13 13.31 84.31
CA SER A 22 -17.91 12.06 83.59
C SER A 22 -16.50 11.65 83.91
N LEU A 23 -16.36 10.42 84.37
CA LEU A 23 -15.11 9.76 84.70
C LEU A 23 -14.06 10.02 83.61
N ALA A 24 -12.89 10.52 83.99
CA ALA A 24 -11.67 10.32 83.22
C ALA A 24 -10.85 9.29 84.01
N PHE A 25 -11.21 8.02 83.83
CA PHE A 25 -10.23 6.94 83.96
C PHE A 25 -9.07 7.30 83.03
N ALA A 26 -7.84 7.28 83.53
CA ALA A 26 -6.67 7.47 82.69
C ALA A 26 -6.51 6.22 81.83
N ASP A 27 -7.00 6.27 80.58
CA ASP A 27 -6.80 5.19 79.62
C ASP A 27 -5.30 5.01 79.36
N GLU A 28 -4.76 3.84 79.70
CA GLU A 28 -3.42 3.44 79.25
C GLU A 28 -3.47 3.22 77.73
N ALA A 29 -2.82 4.13 77.00
CA ALA A 29 -2.73 4.08 75.55
C ALA A 29 -1.34 3.59 75.14
N TYR A 30 -1.30 2.45 74.45
CA TYR A 30 -0.09 1.90 73.85
C TYR A 30 -0.05 2.27 72.37
N GLU A 31 0.94 3.04 71.93
CA GLU A 31 1.13 3.41 70.53
C GLU A 31 2.55 3.06 70.05
N PHE A 32 2.62 2.14 69.09
CA PHE A 32 3.82 1.77 68.36
C PHE A 32 3.55 1.88 66.87
N VAL A 33 4.35 2.68 66.17
CA VAL A 33 4.24 2.87 64.71
C VAL A 33 5.57 2.50 64.07
N ASN A 34 5.54 1.47 63.23
CA ASN A 34 6.61 0.93 62.41
C ASN A 34 7.88 0.62 63.22
N ARG A 35 7.68 0.03 64.41
CA ARG A 35 8.74 -0.34 65.34
C ARG A 35 9.09 -1.81 65.24
N ASP A 36 10.34 -2.14 65.55
CA ASP A 36 10.79 -3.52 65.59
C ASP A 36 10.04 -4.26 66.70
N ILE A 37 9.57 -5.47 66.41
CA ILE A 37 8.81 -6.27 67.39
C ILE A 37 9.65 -6.53 68.65
N HIS A 38 10.97 -6.71 68.54
CA HIS A 38 11.85 -6.88 69.70
C HIS A 38 11.91 -5.62 70.57
N GLU A 39 11.93 -4.44 69.96
CA GLU A 39 11.89 -3.16 70.70
C GLU A 39 10.56 -2.97 71.43
N ILE A 40 9.45 -3.34 70.78
CA ILE A 40 8.12 -3.27 71.38
C ILE A 40 8.04 -4.21 72.59
N LEU A 41 8.43 -5.47 72.44
CA LEU A 41 8.38 -6.45 73.53
C LEU A 41 9.30 -6.07 74.70
N TYR A 42 10.48 -5.52 74.41
CA TYR A 42 11.38 -5.00 75.43
C TYR A 42 10.78 -3.82 76.19
N ALA A 43 10.14 -2.87 75.49
CA ALA A 43 9.46 -1.74 76.12
C ALA A 43 8.30 -2.20 77.02
N LEU A 44 7.51 -3.18 76.57
CA LEU A 44 6.42 -3.76 77.36
C LEU A 44 6.95 -4.54 78.58
N SER A 45 8.10 -5.22 78.45
CA SER A 45 8.78 -5.89 79.57
C SER A 45 9.22 -4.91 80.65
N LEU A 46 9.82 -3.77 80.26
CA LEU A 46 10.23 -2.72 81.20
C LEU A 46 9.04 -2.06 81.90
N TYR A 47 7.93 -1.88 81.20
CA TYR A 47 6.74 -1.23 81.74
C TYR A 47 6.01 -2.12 82.76
N THR A 48 5.87 -3.41 82.45
CA THR A 48 5.09 -4.37 83.27
C THR A 48 5.91 -5.02 84.38
N GLY A 49 7.24 -4.96 84.29
CA GLY A 49 8.15 -5.73 85.15
C GLY A 49 8.18 -7.23 84.86
N LEU A 50 7.48 -7.70 83.83
CA LEU A 50 7.48 -9.11 83.39
C LEU A 50 8.66 -9.36 82.46
N SER A 51 9.33 -10.50 82.59
CA SER A 51 10.41 -10.90 81.67
C SER A 51 9.81 -11.43 80.36
N ILE A 52 9.68 -10.56 79.35
CA ILE A 52 9.16 -10.90 78.02
C ILE A 52 10.34 -10.99 77.05
N SER A 53 10.47 -12.12 76.37
CA SER A 53 11.53 -12.33 75.36
C SER A 53 10.98 -13.00 74.12
N ALA A 54 11.44 -12.58 72.95
CA ALA A 54 11.13 -13.26 71.69
C ALA A 54 12.23 -14.26 71.32
N ASP A 55 11.83 -15.35 70.64
CA ASP A 55 12.79 -16.27 70.03
C ASP A 55 13.26 -15.80 68.64
N ASP A 56 14.13 -16.59 68.04
CA ASP A 56 14.75 -16.34 66.74
C ASP A 56 13.75 -16.35 65.56
N THR A 57 12.54 -16.89 65.77
CA THR A 57 11.50 -16.93 64.74
C THR A 57 10.83 -15.57 64.55
N VAL A 58 10.87 -14.70 65.57
CA VAL A 58 10.25 -13.38 65.54
C VAL A 58 11.17 -12.39 64.81
N SER A 59 10.69 -11.89 63.68
CA SER A 59 11.37 -10.87 62.89
C SER A 59 10.37 -9.88 62.29
N GLY A 60 10.80 -8.66 61.99
CA GLY A 60 10.01 -7.64 61.29
C GLY A 60 9.49 -6.52 62.18
N LYS A 61 8.69 -5.64 61.58
CA LYS A 61 8.13 -4.45 62.21
C LYS A 61 6.62 -4.56 62.36
N ALA A 62 6.07 -3.93 63.39
CA ALA A 62 4.63 -3.92 63.64
C ALA A 62 4.11 -2.51 63.96
N ASP A 63 2.86 -2.27 63.56
CA ASP A 63 2.05 -1.13 63.95
C ASP A 63 1.01 -1.60 64.96
N PHE A 64 1.01 -1.07 66.17
CA PHE A 64 0.06 -1.42 67.22
C PHE A 64 -0.43 -0.18 67.96
N ARG A 65 -1.75 -0.01 67.99
CA ARG A 65 -2.42 1.07 68.73
C ARG A 65 -3.55 0.45 69.53
N CYS A 66 -3.49 0.59 70.85
CA CYS A 66 -4.54 0.10 71.73
C CYS A 66 -4.81 1.09 72.85
N THR A 67 -6.09 1.28 73.15
CA THR A 67 -6.60 2.08 74.27
C THR A 67 -7.47 1.15 75.11
N GLY A 68 -7.03 0.76 76.29
CA GLY A 68 -7.76 -0.19 77.13
C GLY A 68 -7.20 -0.30 78.54
N GLU A 69 -8.05 -0.70 79.49
CA GLU A 69 -7.72 -0.75 80.93
C GLU A 69 -6.93 -2.03 81.33
N ASN A 70 -6.93 -3.08 80.51
CA ASN A 70 -6.30 -4.37 80.80
C ASN A 70 -5.08 -4.63 79.89
N PHE A 71 -3.89 -4.71 80.50
CA PHE A 71 -2.64 -5.04 79.81
C PHE A 71 -2.69 -6.40 79.13
N ASP A 72 -3.18 -7.44 79.82
CA ASP A 72 -3.25 -8.80 79.27
C ASP A 72 -4.09 -8.88 77.99
N GLU A 73 -5.25 -8.23 77.96
CA GLU A 73 -6.14 -8.21 76.80
C GLU A 73 -5.51 -7.43 75.63
N SER A 74 -4.87 -6.30 75.93
CA SER A 74 -4.16 -5.48 74.95
C SER A 74 -2.94 -6.22 74.39
N PHE A 75 -2.23 -6.98 75.22
CA PHE A 75 -1.09 -7.79 74.83
C PHE A 75 -1.50 -8.98 73.96
N GLU A 76 -2.57 -9.69 74.31
CA GLU A 76 -3.12 -10.75 73.45
C GLU A 76 -3.63 -10.19 72.11
N ALA A 77 -4.23 -9.00 72.10
CA ALA A 77 -4.63 -8.32 70.86
C ALA A 77 -3.41 -7.97 69.98
N PHE A 78 -2.31 -7.50 70.58
CA PHE A 78 -1.04 -7.27 69.89
C PHE A 78 -0.50 -8.55 69.25
N LEU A 79 -0.46 -9.65 70.02
CA LEU A 79 0.02 -10.94 69.55
C LEU A 79 -0.84 -11.46 68.39
N LEU A 80 -2.17 -11.37 68.50
CA LEU A 80 -3.08 -11.77 67.42
C LEU A 80 -2.89 -10.95 66.14
N GLN A 81 -2.78 -9.62 66.25
CA GLN A 81 -2.57 -8.75 65.09
C GLN A 81 -1.25 -9.05 64.38
N SER A 82 -0.18 -9.26 65.16
CA SER A 82 1.15 -9.56 64.64
C SER A 82 1.39 -11.05 64.37
N ARG A 83 0.35 -11.90 64.56
CA ARG A 83 0.37 -13.36 64.35
C ARG A 83 1.47 -14.06 65.13
N LEU A 84 1.65 -13.62 66.38
CA LEU A 84 2.58 -14.15 67.36
C LEU A 84 1.81 -14.99 68.39
N TYR A 85 2.53 -15.89 69.04
CA TYR A 85 2.04 -16.72 70.12
C TYR A 85 2.92 -16.51 71.35
N VAL A 86 2.30 -16.53 72.52
CA VAL A 86 3.01 -16.50 73.80
C VAL A 86 2.88 -17.84 74.53
N GLU A 87 3.98 -18.26 75.14
CA GLU A 87 4.03 -19.31 76.15
C GLU A 87 4.34 -18.64 77.50
N LYS A 88 3.37 -18.69 78.43
CA LYS A 88 3.46 -18.06 79.75
C LYS A 88 3.99 -19.09 80.75
N SER A 89 5.23 -18.90 81.20
CA SER A 89 5.81 -19.63 82.36
C SER A 89 5.86 -18.71 83.58
N ASP A 90 5.92 -19.28 84.79
CA ASP A 90 5.83 -18.54 86.07
C ASP A 90 6.84 -17.38 86.23
N SER A 91 7.96 -17.40 85.50
CA SER A 91 9.03 -16.39 85.58
C SER A 91 9.44 -15.76 84.25
N ARG A 92 8.92 -16.23 83.11
CA ARG A 92 9.31 -15.76 81.77
C ARG A 92 8.22 -16.00 80.75
N TRP A 93 7.95 -14.99 79.92
CA TRP A 93 7.04 -15.08 78.78
C TRP A 93 7.86 -15.14 77.50
N THR A 94 7.71 -16.23 76.75
CA THR A 94 8.41 -16.39 75.47
C THR A 94 7.43 -16.19 74.32
N VAL A 95 7.75 -15.24 73.44
CA VAL A 95 6.97 -14.93 72.25
C VAL A 95 7.62 -15.60 71.03
N SER A 96 6.82 -16.31 70.25
CA SER A 96 7.25 -17.04 69.05
C SER A 96 6.23 -16.91 67.93
N ARG A 97 6.67 -17.04 66.67
CA ARG A 97 5.77 -17.23 65.52
C ARG A 97 5.29 -18.68 65.38
N VAL A 98 5.81 -19.57 66.22
CA VAL A 98 5.52 -21.00 66.22
C VAL A 98 4.90 -21.39 67.56
N ARG A 99 3.73 -22.01 67.52
CA ARG A 99 3.09 -22.64 68.68
C ARG A 99 2.99 -24.13 68.44
N ILE A 100 3.53 -24.90 69.36
CA ILE A 100 3.42 -26.37 69.36
C ILE A 100 2.64 -26.79 70.59
N GLN A 101 1.50 -27.45 70.38
CA GLN A 101 0.71 -28.02 71.47
C GLN A 101 0.86 -29.53 71.47
N LYS A 102 1.12 -30.10 72.64
CA LYS A 102 1.25 -31.54 72.83
C LYS A 102 0.03 -32.08 73.56
N ASN A 103 -0.60 -33.10 72.99
CA ASN A 103 -1.67 -33.87 73.62
C ASN A 103 -1.34 -35.36 73.50
N ASN A 104 -0.89 -35.98 74.60
CA ASN A 104 -0.31 -37.33 74.61
C ASN A 104 0.86 -37.49 73.62
N GLU A 105 0.69 -38.32 72.58
CA GLU A 105 1.66 -38.52 71.49
C GLU A 105 1.33 -37.74 70.21
N LEU A 106 0.30 -36.90 70.24
CA LEU A 106 -0.10 -36.06 69.10
C LEU A 106 0.35 -34.62 69.33
N TYR A 107 0.81 -34.00 68.26
CA TYR A 107 1.31 -32.63 68.24
C TYR A 107 0.49 -31.79 67.26
N SER A 108 0.18 -30.56 67.64
CA SER A 108 -0.40 -29.53 66.76
C SER A 108 0.66 -28.47 66.53
N LEU A 109 0.86 -28.03 65.28
CA LEU A 109 1.84 -27.02 64.91
C LEU A 109 1.15 -25.87 64.20
N ASP A 110 1.28 -24.68 64.78
CA ASP A 110 0.82 -23.43 64.20
C ASP A 110 2.02 -22.52 63.96
N ALA A 111 2.33 -22.26 62.70
CA ALA A 111 3.44 -21.41 62.31
C ALA A 111 3.02 -20.44 61.21
N PHE A 112 3.45 -19.18 61.34
CA PHE A 112 3.15 -18.16 60.35
C PHE A 112 4.41 -17.40 59.92
N ASP A 113 4.71 -17.41 58.62
CA ASP A 113 5.83 -16.70 58.01
C ASP A 113 7.17 -16.99 58.70
N VAL A 114 7.52 -18.28 58.81
CA VAL A 114 8.73 -18.81 59.48
C VAL A 114 9.59 -19.59 58.48
N SER A 115 10.92 -19.54 58.63
CA SER A 115 11.81 -20.33 57.75
C SER A 115 11.69 -21.84 58.03
N PRO A 116 11.78 -22.71 57.00
CA PRO A 116 11.73 -24.16 57.19
C PRO A 116 12.78 -24.70 58.17
N MET A 117 13.97 -24.10 58.19
CA MET A 117 15.05 -24.42 59.13
C MET A 117 14.58 -24.26 60.59
N GLN A 118 14.00 -23.12 60.92
CA GLN A 118 13.49 -22.84 62.28
C GLN A 118 12.33 -23.75 62.65
N LEU A 119 11.48 -24.15 61.70
CA LEU A 119 10.40 -25.10 61.95
C LEU A 119 10.93 -26.49 62.30
N PHE A 120 11.92 -26.99 61.56
CA PHE A 120 12.55 -28.28 61.88
C PHE A 120 13.20 -28.25 63.26
N GLU A 121 13.88 -27.17 63.62
CA GLU A 121 14.49 -27.00 64.94
C GLU A 121 13.44 -26.98 66.06
N LYS A 122 12.36 -26.21 65.93
CA LYS A 122 11.29 -26.16 66.95
C LYS A 122 10.57 -27.50 67.11
N VAL A 123 10.30 -28.19 66.00
CA VAL A 123 9.70 -29.53 66.04
C VAL A 123 10.66 -30.55 66.66
N ALA A 124 11.96 -30.48 66.34
CA ALA A 124 12.99 -31.33 66.95
C ALA A 124 13.05 -31.14 68.48
N ILE A 125 13.04 -29.88 68.96
CA ILE A 125 13.03 -29.56 70.39
C ILE A 125 11.77 -30.10 71.08
N ALA A 126 10.58 -29.94 70.48
CA ALA A 126 9.31 -30.35 71.09
C ALA A 126 9.06 -31.88 71.08
N THR A 127 9.64 -32.59 70.10
CA THR A 127 9.44 -34.03 69.90
C THR A 127 10.60 -34.87 70.40
N GLY A 128 11.79 -34.28 70.58
CA GLY A 128 13.03 -34.98 70.92
C GLY A 128 13.63 -35.77 69.76
N PHE A 129 13.26 -35.44 68.51
CA PHE A 129 13.82 -36.04 67.30
C PHE A 129 15.06 -35.28 66.82
N CYS A 130 16.01 -36.00 66.23
CA CYS A 130 17.12 -35.39 65.51
C CYS A 130 16.71 -35.20 64.05
N VAL A 131 16.76 -33.96 63.55
CA VAL A 131 16.48 -33.66 62.15
C VAL A 131 17.73 -33.03 61.54
N THR A 132 18.34 -33.71 60.58
CA THR A 132 19.44 -33.19 59.77
C THR A 132 18.90 -32.83 58.38
N TYR A 133 19.47 -31.83 57.72
CA TYR A 133 18.96 -31.37 56.43
C TYR A 133 20.07 -30.81 55.55
N ASP A 134 19.92 -30.99 54.24
CA ASP A 134 20.71 -30.31 53.22
C ASP A 134 20.37 -28.80 53.16
N SER A 135 21.05 -28.02 52.31
CA SER A 135 20.79 -26.59 52.16
C SER A 135 19.31 -26.30 51.80
N LEU A 136 18.52 -25.90 52.80
CA LEU A 136 17.09 -25.62 52.69
C LEU A 136 16.82 -24.24 52.06
N PRO A 137 15.70 -24.07 51.33
CA PRO A 137 15.33 -22.78 50.77
C PRO A 137 15.00 -21.75 51.86
N ALA A 138 15.46 -20.51 51.67
CA ALA A 138 15.21 -19.39 52.60
C ALA A 138 13.79 -18.79 52.52
N VAL A 139 12.86 -19.46 51.82
CA VAL A 139 11.49 -18.99 51.65
C VAL A 139 10.70 -19.25 52.93
N LYS A 140 10.13 -18.20 53.52
CA LYS A 140 9.28 -18.32 54.71
C LYS A 140 7.98 -19.03 54.37
N VAL A 141 7.56 -19.95 55.23
CA VAL A 141 6.35 -20.76 55.06
C VAL A 141 5.41 -20.59 56.25
N SER A 142 4.13 -20.82 56.00
CA SER A 142 3.10 -20.86 57.04
C SER A 142 2.44 -22.23 57.03
N LEU A 143 2.27 -22.82 58.20
CA LEU A 143 1.74 -24.17 58.36
C LEU A 143 0.83 -24.21 59.57
N HIS A 144 -0.39 -24.70 59.37
CA HIS A 144 -1.33 -25.02 60.42
C HIS A 144 -1.64 -26.51 60.30
N THR A 145 -1.37 -27.27 61.35
CA THR A 145 -1.74 -28.68 61.45
C THR A 145 -2.59 -28.91 62.67
N GLY A 146 -3.66 -29.68 62.55
CA GLY A 146 -4.31 -30.27 63.71
C GLY A 146 -3.40 -31.28 64.42
N PHE A 147 -3.91 -31.88 65.50
CA PHE A 147 -3.20 -32.92 66.25
C PHE A 147 -2.87 -34.13 65.37
N CYS A 148 -1.60 -34.30 65.04
CA CYS A 148 -1.08 -35.40 64.23
C CYS A 148 0.24 -35.93 64.80
N LYS A 149 0.68 -37.08 64.29
CA LYS A 149 1.96 -37.67 64.72
C LYS A 149 3.12 -36.79 64.27
N SER A 150 4.18 -36.73 65.06
CA SER A 150 5.38 -35.93 64.78
C SER A 150 6.00 -36.22 63.41
N GLU A 151 6.00 -37.47 62.95
CA GLU A 151 6.47 -37.85 61.61
C GLU A 151 5.65 -37.20 60.48
N GLU A 152 4.34 -37.05 60.69
CA GLU A 152 3.43 -36.47 59.71
C GLU A 152 3.62 -34.95 59.62
N ILE A 153 3.95 -34.31 60.75
CA ILE A 153 4.32 -32.88 60.79
C ILE A 153 5.61 -32.66 60.00
N LEU A 154 6.63 -33.47 60.22
CA LEU A 154 7.89 -33.40 59.47
C LEU A 154 7.66 -33.63 57.97
N LYS A 155 6.77 -34.56 57.60
CA LYS A 155 6.37 -34.79 56.20
C LYS A 155 5.63 -33.60 55.59
N ARG A 156 4.79 -32.91 56.37
CA ARG A 156 4.09 -31.70 55.92
C ARG A 156 5.05 -30.52 55.75
N ILE A 157 6.01 -30.34 56.65
CA ILE A 157 7.04 -29.29 56.53
C ILE A 157 7.93 -29.57 55.30
N THR A 158 8.42 -30.80 55.13
CA THR A 158 9.20 -31.18 53.93
C THR A 158 8.39 -31.03 52.64
N GLY A 159 7.10 -31.35 52.65
CA GLY A 159 6.20 -31.15 51.51
C GLY A 159 6.02 -29.67 51.09
N LEU A 160 6.25 -28.72 52.00
CA LEU A 160 6.27 -27.30 51.67
C LEU A 160 7.59 -26.87 51.00
N CYS A 161 8.65 -27.66 51.16
CA CYS A 161 9.94 -27.47 50.50
C CYS A 161 9.99 -28.26 49.19
N MET A 162 9.66 -27.61 48.06
CA MET A 162 9.69 -28.26 46.74
C MET A 162 11.07 -28.86 46.44
N GLY A 163 11.12 -30.15 46.09
CA GLY A 163 12.35 -30.85 45.72
C GLY A 163 13.14 -31.48 46.87
N PHE A 164 12.55 -31.59 48.06
CA PHE A 164 13.13 -32.30 49.21
C PHE A 164 12.30 -33.53 49.57
N SER A 165 12.94 -34.55 50.12
CA SER A 165 12.27 -35.73 50.66
C SER A 165 12.71 -35.99 52.10
N LEU A 166 11.83 -36.61 52.88
CA LEU A 166 12.09 -37.00 54.26
C LEU A 166 12.52 -38.46 54.28
N GLU A 167 13.77 -38.70 54.62
CA GLU A 167 14.33 -40.03 54.83
C GLU A 167 14.40 -40.34 56.33
N LYS A 168 13.98 -41.55 56.73
CA LYS A 168 14.07 -42.00 58.12
C LYS A 168 15.32 -42.85 58.27
N GLU A 169 16.32 -42.37 59.00
CA GLU A 169 17.57 -43.10 59.21
C GLU A 169 17.46 -44.10 60.36
N GLN A 170 16.83 -43.70 61.48
CA GLN A 170 16.63 -44.53 62.69
C GLN A 170 15.28 -44.19 63.37
N GLU A 171 14.92 -44.85 64.48
CA GLU A 171 13.61 -44.64 65.14
C GLU A 171 13.30 -43.18 65.51
N LYS A 172 14.32 -42.34 65.74
CA LYS A 172 14.19 -40.93 66.13
C LYS A 172 15.10 -39.96 65.34
N SER A 173 15.69 -40.41 64.22
CA SER A 173 16.57 -39.58 63.36
C SER A 173 16.00 -39.49 61.96
N PHE A 174 15.77 -38.26 61.49
CA PHE A 174 15.25 -37.96 60.15
C PHE A 174 16.24 -37.09 59.39
N HIS A 175 16.47 -37.42 58.12
CA HIS A 175 17.29 -36.65 57.22
C HIS A 175 16.43 -36.04 56.10
N VAL A 176 16.50 -34.73 55.91
CA VAL A 176 15.83 -34.02 54.82
C VAL A 176 16.83 -33.83 53.68
N ALA A 177 16.81 -34.77 52.74
CA ALA A 177 17.71 -34.76 51.60
C ALA A 177 17.11 -33.89 50.47
N ARG A 178 17.97 -33.11 49.80
CA ARG A 178 17.63 -32.54 48.51
C ARG A 178 17.49 -33.70 47.54
N ASN A 179 16.40 -33.77 46.79
CA ASN A 179 16.22 -34.79 45.76
C ASN A 179 17.30 -34.60 44.70
N ASN A 180 18.46 -35.23 44.89
CA ASN A 180 19.50 -35.32 43.89
C ASN A 180 18.90 -36.14 42.76
N SER A 181 18.52 -35.45 41.69
CA SER A 181 18.15 -36.09 40.43
C SER A 181 19.38 -36.75 39.83
N SER A 182 19.73 -37.91 40.35
CA SER A 182 20.65 -38.89 39.78
C SER A 182 20.37 -40.24 40.43
N GLN A 183 19.74 -41.11 39.64
CA GLN A 183 19.53 -42.54 39.85
C GLN A 183 18.43 -42.95 40.83
N ASN A 184 17.18 -43.00 40.31
CA ASN A 184 16.64 -44.29 39.93
C ASN A 184 15.49 -44.15 38.94
N GLN A 185 15.57 -44.96 37.88
CA GLN A 185 14.53 -45.12 36.88
C GLN A 185 13.30 -45.74 37.54
N ASN A 186 12.22 -44.98 37.69
CA ASN A 186 10.96 -45.25 36.99
C ASN A 186 9.82 -44.38 37.54
N SER A 187 8.95 -44.02 36.60
CA SER A 187 7.63 -43.42 36.75
C SER A 187 7.57 -41.89 36.97
N MET A 188 7.09 -41.22 35.90
CA MET A 188 6.63 -39.82 35.82
C MET A 188 7.71 -38.72 35.80
N GLY A 189 8.52 -38.70 34.75
CA GLY A 189 9.30 -37.51 34.39
C GLY A 189 9.75 -37.58 32.94
N GLY A 190 9.55 -36.52 32.19
CA GLY A 190 9.79 -36.48 30.75
C GLY A 190 11.18 -36.88 30.24
N LYS A 191 11.24 -37.35 28.99
CA LYS A 191 12.49 -37.58 28.25
C LYS A 191 13.03 -36.23 27.78
N ALA A 192 14.29 -35.91 28.04
CA ALA A 192 14.97 -34.77 27.44
C ALA A 192 16.37 -35.20 27.02
N SER A 193 16.58 -35.29 25.70
CA SER A 193 17.84 -35.64 25.05
C SER A 193 18.24 -34.56 24.07
N PHE A 194 19.51 -34.16 24.16
CA PHE A 194 20.15 -33.18 23.31
C PHE A 194 21.40 -33.86 22.73
N VAL A 195 21.59 -33.77 21.41
CA VAL A 195 22.75 -34.35 20.72
C VAL A 195 23.30 -33.33 19.75
N LEU A 196 24.60 -33.04 19.87
CA LEU A 196 25.32 -32.21 18.92
C LEU A 196 26.04 -33.13 17.92
N SER A 197 25.61 -33.12 16.67
CA SER A 197 26.23 -33.91 15.59
C SER A 197 26.44 -33.03 14.36
N GLU A 198 27.66 -32.99 13.84
CA GLU A 198 28.05 -32.17 12.67
C GLU A 198 27.68 -30.67 12.79
N GLY A 199 27.80 -30.09 13.98
CA GLY A 199 27.47 -28.68 14.24
C GLY A 199 25.96 -28.37 14.29
N LYS A 200 25.08 -29.38 14.22
CA LYS A 200 23.63 -29.24 14.36
C LYS A 200 23.14 -29.84 15.67
N TRP A 201 22.26 -29.11 16.35
CA TRP A 201 21.61 -29.51 17.58
C TRP A 201 20.35 -30.33 17.29
N PHE A 202 20.31 -31.54 17.81
CA PHE A 202 19.13 -32.40 17.80
C PHE A 202 18.51 -32.35 19.19
N VAL A 203 17.27 -31.87 19.25
CA VAL A 203 16.52 -31.66 20.48
C VAL A 203 15.33 -32.62 20.46
N ASP A 204 15.23 -33.52 21.45
CA ASP A 204 14.05 -34.35 21.69
C ASP A 204 13.69 -34.28 23.18
N VAL A 205 12.64 -33.52 23.48
CA VAL A 205 12.11 -33.28 24.82
C VAL A 205 10.64 -33.69 24.83
N GLN A 206 10.22 -34.45 25.82
CA GLN A 206 8.87 -34.97 25.98
C GLN A 206 8.51 -34.87 27.45
N ASN A 207 7.48 -34.09 27.80
CA ASN A 207 6.94 -33.94 29.16
C ASN A 207 7.97 -33.56 30.24
N SER A 208 8.91 -32.67 29.92
CA SER A 208 10.00 -32.25 30.84
C SER A 208 9.76 -30.83 31.35
N ALA A 209 10.15 -30.57 32.60
CA ALA A 209 10.26 -29.19 33.10
C ALA A 209 11.33 -28.43 32.31
N LEU A 210 11.10 -27.13 32.07
CA LEU A 210 12.04 -26.25 31.37
C LEU A 210 13.38 -26.17 32.11
N SER A 211 13.37 -26.14 33.45
CA SER A 211 14.58 -26.15 34.28
C SER A 211 15.47 -27.35 33.96
N ALA A 212 14.90 -28.56 34.03
CA ALA A 212 15.61 -29.81 33.75
C ALA A 212 16.07 -29.93 32.28
N ALA A 213 15.29 -29.39 31.34
CA ALA A 213 15.66 -29.39 29.93
C ALA A 213 16.78 -28.39 29.63
N ALA A 214 16.72 -27.18 30.20
CA ALA A 214 17.74 -26.16 30.01
C ALA A 214 19.05 -26.53 30.73
N GLU A 215 19.02 -27.11 31.93
CA GLU A 215 20.23 -27.63 32.60
C GLU A 215 21.00 -28.61 31.70
N LYS A 216 20.31 -29.55 31.06
CA LYS A 216 20.92 -30.52 30.12
C LYS A 216 21.41 -29.86 28.83
N PHE A 217 20.69 -28.86 28.33
CA PHE A 217 21.04 -28.18 27.09
C PHE A 217 22.26 -27.24 27.27
N PHE A 218 22.29 -26.46 28.35
CA PHE A 218 23.40 -25.55 28.67
C PHE A 218 24.66 -26.29 29.12
N SER A 219 24.53 -27.42 29.84
CA SER A 219 25.68 -28.25 30.21
C SER A 219 26.36 -28.87 29.00
N GLN A 220 25.61 -29.30 27.98
CA GLN A 220 26.20 -29.78 26.72
C GLN A 220 26.83 -28.66 25.89
N ALA A 221 26.35 -27.43 26.00
CA ALA A 221 26.87 -26.29 25.25
C ALA A 221 28.02 -25.56 25.97
N GLY A 222 28.27 -25.86 27.25
CA GLY A 222 29.31 -25.21 28.07
C GLY A 222 29.05 -23.72 28.33
N LYS A 223 27.79 -23.32 28.50
CA LYS A 223 27.38 -21.91 28.69
C LYS A 223 26.71 -21.70 30.05
N GLU A 224 26.91 -20.53 30.64
CA GLU A 224 26.33 -20.15 31.93
C GLU A 224 24.91 -19.59 31.77
N PHE A 225 24.02 -19.95 32.69
CA PHE A 225 22.64 -19.47 32.70
C PHE A 225 22.13 -19.19 34.12
N CYS A 226 21.10 -18.35 34.22
CA CYS A 226 20.41 -18.03 35.47
C CYS A 226 18.89 -18.13 35.27
N PHE A 227 18.20 -18.84 36.17
CA PHE A 227 16.74 -18.96 36.15
C PHE A 227 16.09 -17.94 37.09
N SER A 228 15.17 -17.14 36.55
CA SER A 228 14.27 -16.28 37.31
C SER A 228 12.83 -16.62 36.92
N LEU A 229 12.39 -17.81 37.34
CA LEU A 229 11.05 -18.35 37.07
C LEU A 229 10.36 -18.64 38.40
N SER A 230 9.22 -17.99 38.64
CA SER A 230 8.40 -18.19 39.85
C SER A 230 7.44 -19.38 39.76
N ASN A 231 7.33 -20.04 38.60
CA ASN A 231 6.46 -21.19 38.38
C ASN A 231 7.12 -22.19 37.41
N GLU A 232 7.01 -23.50 37.68
CA GLU A 232 7.62 -24.55 36.84
C GLU A 232 6.92 -24.67 35.48
N GLN A 233 7.50 -24.04 34.45
CA GLN A 233 7.03 -24.20 33.08
C GLN A 233 7.39 -25.59 32.54
N LYS A 234 6.42 -26.27 31.92
CA LYS A 234 6.57 -27.64 31.40
C LYS A 234 6.52 -27.64 29.87
N ILE A 235 7.43 -28.40 29.27
CA ILE A 235 7.50 -28.69 27.83
C ILE A 235 6.82 -30.03 27.59
N MET A 236 5.64 -30.02 26.96
CA MET A 236 4.88 -31.24 26.67
C MET A 236 5.56 -32.11 25.60
N ARG A 237 6.06 -31.50 24.52
CA ARG A 237 6.86 -32.16 23.48
C ARG A 237 7.59 -31.13 22.63
N ALA A 238 8.87 -31.35 22.34
CA ALA A 238 9.69 -30.56 21.44
C ALA A 238 10.68 -31.49 20.73
N CYS A 239 10.52 -31.69 19.43
CA CYS A 239 11.45 -32.49 18.63
C CYS A 239 11.85 -31.70 17.38
N PHE A 240 13.07 -31.19 17.33
CA PHE A 240 13.54 -30.37 16.21
C PHE A 240 15.06 -30.45 16.03
N LYS A 241 15.52 -30.04 14.85
CA LYS A 241 16.94 -29.85 14.52
C LYS A 241 17.20 -28.37 14.37
N SER A 242 18.29 -27.86 14.94
CA SER A 242 18.68 -26.46 14.86
C SER A 242 20.15 -26.34 14.49
N GLU A 243 20.49 -25.33 13.68
CA GLU A 243 21.88 -25.09 13.25
C GLU A 243 22.66 -24.26 14.27
N ASN A 244 21.96 -23.41 15.03
CA ASN A 244 22.56 -22.53 16.02
C ASN A 244 22.03 -22.82 17.44
N PHE A 245 22.89 -22.60 18.44
CA PHE A 245 22.54 -22.75 19.86
C PHE A 245 21.42 -21.78 20.27
N ASP A 246 21.53 -20.50 19.90
CA ASP A 246 20.55 -19.49 20.29
C ASP A 246 19.18 -19.73 19.63
N GLN A 247 19.17 -20.26 18.41
CA GLN A 247 17.94 -20.67 17.72
C GLN A 247 17.28 -21.87 18.41
N ALA A 248 18.07 -22.85 18.87
CA ALA A 248 17.55 -23.98 19.62
C ALA A 248 17.01 -23.55 21.00
N LEU A 249 17.72 -22.65 21.69
CA LEU A 249 17.28 -22.09 22.96
C LEU A 249 15.98 -21.31 22.81
N GLY A 250 15.89 -20.46 21.78
CA GLY A 250 14.67 -19.70 21.49
C GLY A 250 13.45 -20.59 21.30
N LEU A 251 13.59 -21.68 20.52
CA LEU A 251 12.52 -22.64 20.31
C LEU A 251 12.11 -23.38 21.60
N LEU A 252 13.06 -23.75 22.45
CA LEU A 252 12.77 -24.35 23.77
C LEU A 252 12.03 -23.39 24.70
N CYS A 253 12.49 -22.12 24.77
CA CYS A 253 11.88 -21.08 25.59
C CYS A 253 10.45 -20.80 25.13
N ILE A 254 10.22 -20.66 23.81
CA ILE A 254 8.88 -20.48 23.23
C ILE A 254 7.96 -21.64 23.61
N GLN A 255 8.44 -22.88 23.50
CA GLN A 255 7.63 -24.06 23.82
C GLN A 255 7.24 -24.16 25.30
N ALA A 256 8.04 -23.57 26.19
CA ALA A 256 7.76 -23.49 27.62
C ALA A 256 7.01 -22.21 28.04
N GLY A 257 6.88 -21.21 27.16
CA GLY A 257 6.35 -19.89 27.51
C GLY A 257 7.34 -18.99 28.26
N ALA A 258 8.64 -19.19 28.05
CA ALA A 258 9.73 -18.38 28.59
C ALA A 258 10.33 -17.45 27.54
N GLU A 259 11.02 -16.42 27.99
CA GLU A 259 11.90 -15.57 27.19
C GLU A 259 13.32 -15.66 27.77
N TYR A 260 14.33 -15.44 26.93
CA TYR A 260 15.72 -15.34 27.38
C TYR A 260 16.31 -13.96 27.05
N MET A 261 17.19 -13.47 27.91
CA MET A 261 18.01 -12.27 27.68
C MET A 261 19.47 -12.61 27.95
N ILE A 262 20.38 -12.04 27.17
CA ILE A 262 21.82 -12.24 27.32
C ILE A 262 22.39 -10.97 27.94
N GLN A 263 23.09 -11.11 29.06
CA GLN A 263 23.80 -10.00 29.70
C GLN A 263 25.17 -10.51 30.17
N ASP A 264 26.25 -9.87 29.71
CA ASP A 264 27.64 -10.20 30.04
C ASP A 264 28.02 -11.68 29.88
N GLY A 265 27.50 -12.34 28.82
CA GLY A 265 27.79 -13.75 28.52
C GLY A 265 26.94 -14.76 29.30
N VAL A 266 26.09 -14.31 30.22
CA VAL A 266 25.17 -15.14 31.00
C VAL A 266 23.76 -15.06 30.42
N TYR A 267 23.12 -16.23 30.27
CA TYR A 267 21.76 -16.34 29.74
C TYR A 267 20.72 -16.30 30.86
N PHE A 268 19.92 -15.23 30.92
CA PHE A 268 18.85 -15.07 31.89
C PHE A 268 17.52 -15.55 31.33
N LEU A 269 16.94 -16.58 31.94
CA LEU A 269 15.65 -17.16 31.57
C LEU A 269 14.54 -16.59 32.47
N LYS A 270 13.55 -15.91 31.88
CA LYS A 270 12.43 -15.29 32.57
C LYS A 270 11.09 -15.83 32.06
N ALA A 271 10.08 -15.85 32.93
CA ALA A 271 8.73 -16.22 32.52
C ALA A 271 8.21 -15.13 31.57
N SER A 272 7.67 -15.51 30.41
CA SER A 272 7.01 -14.52 29.56
C SER A 272 5.78 -13.98 30.29
N LYS A 273 5.58 -12.66 30.25
CA LYS A 273 4.38 -12.02 30.82
C LYS A 273 3.09 -12.44 30.08
N ASN A 274 3.23 -12.98 28.87
CA ASN A 274 2.15 -13.63 28.14
C ASN A 274 1.91 -15.03 28.69
N LYS A 275 1.21 -15.11 29.84
CA LYS A 275 0.67 -16.38 30.34
C LYS A 275 -0.25 -16.99 29.28
N ASN A 276 0.15 -18.13 28.72
CA ASN A 276 -0.70 -19.16 28.11
C ASN A 276 -1.76 -18.70 27.09
N LEU A 277 -1.35 -18.38 25.85
CA LEU A 277 -2.27 -18.42 24.70
C LEU A 277 -2.29 -19.79 23.98
N PHE A 278 -1.25 -20.62 24.14
CA PHE A 278 -1.09 -21.85 23.34
C PHE A 278 -1.48 -23.13 24.08
N ALA A 279 -1.30 -23.19 25.40
CA ALA A 279 -1.67 -24.37 26.19
C ALA A 279 -3.20 -24.49 26.42
N GLN A 280 -3.97 -23.41 26.29
CA GLN A 280 -5.43 -23.41 26.52
C GLN A 280 -6.28 -23.63 25.24
N ALA A 281 -5.70 -23.55 24.04
CA ALA A 281 -6.47 -23.54 22.79
C ALA A 281 -6.37 -24.82 21.93
N GLY A 282 -5.52 -25.80 22.27
CA GLY A 282 -5.33 -26.98 21.41
C GLY A 282 -4.53 -26.70 20.13
N LYS A 283 -3.85 -25.56 20.05
CA LYS A 283 -3.01 -25.16 18.92
C LYS A 283 -1.73 -25.98 18.87
N VAL A 284 -1.47 -26.62 17.74
CA VAL A 284 -0.26 -27.43 17.51
C VAL A 284 0.57 -26.79 16.40
N TRP A 285 1.89 -26.77 16.58
CA TRP A 285 2.83 -26.39 15.53
C TRP A 285 2.84 -27.46 14.44
N ARG A 286 2.48 -27.08 13.21
CA ARG A 286 2.51 -27.97 12.04
C ARG A 286 3.55 -27.46 11.04
N LYS A 287 4.31 -28.41 10.47
CA LYS A 287 5.28 -28.13 9.41
C LYS A 287 4.59 -28.18 8.05
N CYS A 288 4.73 -27.12 7.27
CA CYS A 288 4.37 -27.08 5.86
C CYS A 288 5.63 -26.94 5.02
N GLY A 289 5.78 -27.80 4.00
CA GLY A 289 6.86 -27.69 3.02
C GLY A 289 6.30 -27.21 1.69
N LEU A 290 6.84 -26.10 1.19
CA LEU A 290 6.53 -25.56 -0.12
C LEU A 290 7.43 -26.20 -1.18
N LYS A 291 6.89 -26.43 -2.37
CA LYS A 291 7.60 -27.04 -3.50
C LYS A 291 8.03 -26.03 -4.55
N PHE A 292 7.26 -24.95 -4.74
CA PHE A 292 7.44 -24.00 -5.83
C PHE A 292 7.60 -22.56 -5.35
N LEU A 293 6.90 -22.17 -4.28
CA LEU A 293 7.00 -20.82 -3.70
C LEU A 293 8.10 -20.69 -2.65
N LYS A 294 8.68 -19.49 -2.55
CA LYS A 294 9.55 -19.12 -1.42
C LYS A 294 8.70 -18.93 -0.17
N GLY A 295 9.19 -19.39 0.97
CA GLY A 295 8.48 -19.29 2.24
C GLY A 295 8.16 -17.85 2.63
N SER A 296 9.02 -16.87 2.32
CA SER A 296 8.75 -15.44 2.55
C SER A 296 7.53 -14.91 1.79
N GLU A 297 7.36 -15.31 0.54
CA GLU A 297 6.21 -14.90 -0.30
C GLU A 297 4.93 -15.56 0.20
N CYS A 298 4.99 -16.86 0.51
CA CYS A 298 3.87 -17.58 1.09
C CYS A 298 3.44 -16.99 2.45
N LEU A 299 4.39 -16.60 3.31
CA LEU A 299 4.08 -15.96 4.58
C LEU A 299 3.38 -14.60 4.40
N SER A 300 3.78 -13.81 3.40
CA SER A 300 3.12 -12.54 3.10
C SER A 300 1.66 -12.72 2.65
N LEU A 301 1.37 -13.78 1.89
CA LEU A 301 0.01 -14.12 1.45
C LEU A 301 -0.82 -14.69 2.61
N LEU A 302 -0.21 -15.53 3.44
CA LEU A 302 -0.85 -16.07 4.65
C LEU A 302 -1.20 -14.97 5.65
N ALA A 303 -0.32 -13.99 5.88
CA ALA A 303 -0.58 -12.87 6.76
C ALA A 303 -1.75 -11.98 6.30
N LYS A 304 -1.97 -11.85 4.98
CA LYS A 304 -3.12 -11.12 4.41
C LYS A 304 -4.45 -11.84 4.64
N ARG A 305 -4.47 -13.17 4.55
CA ARG A 305 -5.69 -13.99 4.68
C ARG A 305 -5.99 -14.39 6.13
N PHE A 306 -4.95 -14.63 6.92
CA PHE A 306 -5.00 -15.08 8.31
C PHE A 306 -4.07 -14.22 9.18
N PRO A 307 -4.51 -13.03 9.60
CA PRO A 307 -3.67 -12.08 10.36
C PRO A 307 -3.28 -12.57 11.76
N GLU A 308 -4.05 -13.50 12.34
CA GLU A 308 -3.80 -14.07 13.67
C GLU A 308 -2.91 -15.34 13.64
N LEU A 309 -2.39 -15.73 12.47
CA LEU A 309 -1.63 -16.97 12.32
C LEU A 309 -0.14 -16.73 12.57
N GLU A 310 0.38 -17.30 13.65
CA GLU A 310 1.83 -17.26 13.92
C GLU A 310 2.57 -18.23 13.00
N CYS A 311 3.51 -17.69 12.22
CA CYS A 311 4.34 -18.44 11.30
C CYS A 311 5.82 -18.22 11.59
N ILE A 312 6.60 -19.29 11.54
CA ILE A 312 8.06 -19.26 11.65
C ILE A 312 8.65 -19.87 10.38
N LEU A 313 9.46 -19.08 9.66
CA LEU A 313 10.24 -19.57 8.53
C LEU A 313 11.37 -20.47 9.04
N LEU A 314 11.51 -21.66 8.47
CA LEU A 314 12.65 -22.54 8.71
C LEU A 314 13.79 -22.12 7.76
N GLY A 315 15.05 -22.27 8.22
CA GLY A 315 16.25 -21.76 7.53
C GLY A 315 16.42 -22.22 6.08
N ASP A 316 15.78 -23.32 5.69
CA ASP A 316 15.76 -23.83 4.30
C ASP A 316 15.02 -22.91 3.32
N GLY A 317 14.29 -21.88 3.79
CA GLY A 317 13.57 -20.91 2.97
C GLY A 317 12.33 -21.44 2.24
N GLN A 318 12.14 -22.76 2.17
CA GLN A 318 10.99 -23.44 1.56
C GLN A 318 10.02 -24.03 2.59
N ASN A 319 10.49 -24.27 3.81
CA ASN A 319 9.70 -24.85 4.88
C ASN A 319 9.27 -23.76 5.87
N PHE A 320 8.04 -23.82 6.38
CA PHE A 320 7.61 -22.96 7.48
C PHE A 320 6.78 -23.76 8.50
N LEU A 321 6.83 -23.32 9.74
CA LEU A 321 5.98 -23.79 10.83
C LEU A 321 4.83 -22.80 11.00
N PHE A 322 3.62 -23.29 11.20
CA PHE A 322 2.49 -22.45 11.55
C PHE A 322 1.73 -23.04 12.74
N LEU A 323 1.18 -22.15 13.56
CA LEU A 323 0.47 -22.51 14.77
C LEU A 323 -1.04 -22.41 14.55
N SER A 324 -1.74 -23.54 14.62
CA SER A 324 -3.16 -23.59 14.31
C SER A 324 -3.90 -24.71 15.03
N ASP A 325 -5.22 -24.54 15.17
CA ASP A 325 -6.16 -25.58 15.58
C ASP A 325 -6.43 -26.52 14.40
N ASP A 326 -6.92 -27.74 14.64
CA ASP A 326 -7.08 -28.76 13.59
C ASP A 326 -8.00 -28.31 12.42
N GLU A 327 -9.10 -27.61 12.70
CA GLU A 327 -10.02 -27.09 11.66
C GLU A 327 -9.39 -25.97 10.82
N LYS A 328 -8.69 -25.04 11.49
CA LYS A 328 -7.98 -23.94 10.82
C LYS A 328 -6.76 -24.44 10.06
N ALA A 329 -6.11 -25.49 10.56
CA ALA A 329 -4.96 -26.11 9.89
C ALA A 329 -5.33 -26.66 8.53
N GLN A 330 -6.51 -27.27 8.37
CA GLN A 330 -6.95 -27.78 7.09
C GLN A 330 -7.20 -26.65 6.08
N SER A 331 -7.84 -25.57 6.52
CA SER A 331 -8.05 -24.37 5.70
C SER A 331 -6.74 -23.70 5.26
N VAL A 332 -5.73 -23.69 6.13
CA VAL A 332 -4.39 -23.18 5.81
C VAL A 332 -3.68 -24.10 4.82
N LEU A 333 -3.74 -25.42 5.01
CA LEU A 333 -3.13 -26.38 4.09
C LEU A 333 -3.79 -26.34 2.70
N ASP A 334 -5.11 -26.21 2.63
CA ASP A 334 -5.84 -26.07 1.36
C ASP A 334 -5.47 -24.76 0.64
N PHE A 335 -5.36 -23.66 1.39
CA PHE A 335 -4.89 -22.38 0.85
C PHE A 335 -3.45 -22.48 0.32
N VAL A 336 -2.55 -23.08 1.08
CA VAL A 336 -1.15 -23.27 0.68
C VAL A 336 -1.06 -24.19 -0.53
N ALA A 337 -1.86 -25.27 -0.60
CA ALA A 337 -1.90 -26.15 -1.76
C ALA A 337 -2.41 -25.45 -3.04
N GLY A 338 -3.34 -24.50 -2.90
CA GLY A 338 -3.82 -23.68 -4.02
C GLY A 338 -2.79 -22.64 -4.50
N VAL A 339 -2.01 -22.09 -3.56
CA VAL A 339 -1.04 -21.02 -3.83
C VAL A 339 0.31 -21.59 -4.29
N ASP A 340 0.78 -22.70 -3.69
CA ASP A 340 2.00 -23.44 -4.04
C ASP A 340 1.80 -24.33 -5.29
N SER A 341 1.42 -23.67 -6.38
CA SER A 341 1.24 -24.30 -7.68
C SER A 341 2.48 -24.09 -8.56
N LYS A 342 2.72 -25.04 -9.48
CA LYS A 342 3.83 -24.94 -10.43
C LYS A 342 3.53 -23.84 -11.45
N ASN A 343 4.11 -22.66 -11.26
CA ASN A 343 4.10 -21.63 -12.29
C ASN A 343 4.81 -22.15 -13.54
N LYS A 344 4.07 -22.25 -14.65
CA LYS A 344 4.61 -22.67 -15.94
C LYS A 344 4.95 -21.44 -16.74
N ALA A 345 6.18 -21.37 -17.24
CA ALA A 345 6.54 -20.42 -18.28
C ALA A 345 5.87 -20.85 -19.59
N ARG A 346 5.03 -19.99 -20.15
CA ARG A 346 4.33 -20.21 -21.42
C ARG A 346 4.68 -19.07 -22.37
N VAL A 347 4.89 -19.38 -23.64
CA VAL A 347 5.08 -18.37 -24.68
C VAL A 347 3.71 -17.89 -25.14
N VAL A 348 3.53 -16.57 -25.20
CA VAL A 348 2.36 -15.91 -25.76
C VAL A 348 2.80 -15.15 -27.00
N ASN A 349 2.13 -15.42 -28.12
CA ASN A 349 2.39 -14.75 -29.39
C ASN A 349 1.30 -13.73 -29.67
N LEU A 350 1.70 -12.47 -29.86
CA LEU A 350 0.87 -11.37 -30.30
C LEU A 350 0.82 -11.35 -31.84
N LYS A 351 -0.33 -10.98 -32.40
CA LYS A 351 -0.54 -10.95 -33.86
C LYS A 351 -0.45 -9.54 -34.44
N TYR A 352 -0.93 -8.53 -33.72
CA TYR A 352 -1.04 -7.15 -34.22
C TYR A 352 -0.30 -6.13 -33.34
N ILE A 353 -0.25 -6.35 -32.03
CA ILE A 353 0.45 -5.49 -31.08
C ILE A 353 1.92 -5.91 -30.94
N ARG A 354 2.83 -4.94 -30.80
CA ARG A 354 4.23 -5.19 -30.47
C ARG A 354 4.40 -5.44 -28.97
N THR A 355 5.30 -6.35 -28.60
CA THR A 355 5.60 -6.66 -27.19
C THR A 355 6.00 -5.41 -26.41
N GLU A 356 6.77 -4.50 -27.01
CA GLU A 356 7.19 -3.22 -26.39
C GLU A 356 5.99 -2.37 -25.97
N ASP A 357 5.02 -2.18 -26.88
CA ASP A 357 3.82 -1.38 -26.65
C ASP A 357 2.90 -2.04 -25.59
N PHE A 358 2.81 -3.37 -25.62
CA PHE A 358 2.04 -4.14 -24.64
C PHE A 358 2.66 -4.05 -23.23
N MET A 359 3.98 -4.17 -23.12
CA MET A 359 4.72 -4.08 -21.85
C MET A 359 4.65 -2.67 -21.23
N ALA A 360 4.50 -1.62 -22.04
CA ALA A 360 4.26 -0.27 -21.56
C ALA A 360 2.86 -0.10 -20.94
N HIS A 361 1.89 -0.90 -21.40
CA HIS A 361 0.48 -0.79 -21.03
C HIS A 361 -0.08 -2.12 -20.51
N LEU A 362 0.50 -2.63 -19.43
CA LEU A 362 0.05 -3.87 -18.82
C LEU A 362 -1.29 -3.72 -18.11
N PRO A 363 -2.22 -4.68 -18.29
CA PRO A 363 -3.42 -4.79 -17.49
C PRO A 363 -3.12 -4.83 -15.98
N PRO A 364 -4.02 -4.30 -15.12
CA PRO A 364 -3.79 -4.21 -13.68
C PRO A 364 -3.68 -5.56 -12.96
N PHE A 365 -4.14 -6.65 -13.59
CA PHE A 365 -4.01 -8.00 -13.04
C PHE A 365 -2.63 -8.63 -13.28
N LEU A 366 -1.82 -8.04 -14.19
CA LEU A 366 -0.48 -8.52 -14.52
C LEU A 366 0.59 -7.73 -13.79
N GLU A 367 1.40 -8.42 -13.00
CA GLU A 367 2.62 -7.84 -12.46
C GLU A 367 3.74 -7.86 -13.51
N LYS A 368 4.55 -6.80 -13.58
CA LYS A 368 5.74 -6.75 -14.46
C LYS A 368 6.71 -7.91 -14.26
N SER A 369 6.73 -8.50 -13.06
CA SER A 369 7.54 -9.66 -12.68
C SER A 369 7.11 -10.97 -13.38
N SER A 370 5.85 -11.06 -13.80
CA SER A 370 5.25 -12.26 -14.40
C SER A 370 5.49 -12.36 -15.91
N ILE A 371 6.11 -11.35 -16.52
CA ILE A 371 6.27 -11.25 -17.97
C ILE A 371 7.73 -10.98 -18.30
N SER A 372 8.32 -11.75 -19.21
CA SER A 372 9.64 -11.47 -19.76
C SER A 372 9.61 -11.44 -21.29
N ASP A 373 10.38 -10.53 -21.86
CA ASP A 373 10.50 -10.41 -23.32
C ASP A 373 11.31 -11.59 -23.88
N THR A 374 10.86 -12.12 -25.02
CA THR A 374 11.58 -13.15 -25.78
C THR A 374 12.69 -12.55 -26.65
N GLY A 375 12.66 -11.22 -26.87
CA GLY A 375 13.54 -10.52 -27.80
C GLY A 375 13.08 -10.57 -29.26
N HIS A 376 11.97 -11.24 -29.56
CA HIS A 376 11.41 -11.35 -30.91
C HIS A 376 10.35 -10.29 -31.25
N GLY A 377 10.02 -9.39 -30.31
CA GLY A 377 9.15 -8.22 -30.54
C GLY A 377 7.67 -8.53 -30.78
N ASP A 378 7.33 -9.78 -31.09
CA ASP A 378 5.98 -10.31 -31.33
C ASP A 378 5.53 -11.34 -30.28
N SER A 379 6.42 -11.74 -29.38
CA SER A 379 6.16 -12.77 -28.39
C SER A 379 6.78 -12.45 -27.03
N PHE A 380 6.14 -12.91 -25.98
CA PHE A 380 6.63 -12.77 -24.61
C PHE A 380 6.40 -14.04 -23.80
N PHE A 381 7.19 -14.25 -22.76
CA PHE A 381 6.99 -15.31 -21.79
C PHE A 381 6.08 -14.82 -20.68
N PHE A 382 5.03 -15.59 -20.42
CA PHE A 382 4.17 -15.43 -19.25
C PHE A 382 4.52 -16.51 -18.22
N VAL A 383 4.79 -16.09 -16.98
CA VAL A 383 5.07 -16.96 -15.84
C VAL A 383 4.00 -16.72 -14.78
N GLY A 384 3.09 -17.67 -14.65
CA GLY A 384 2.00 -17.57 -13.67
C GLY A 384 1.16 -18.83 -13.57
N SER A 385 0.05 -18.72 -12.86
CA SER A 385 -0.93 -19.79 -12.71
C SER A 385 -1.73 -20.01 -13.99
N ASP A 386 -2.29 -21.21 -14.14
CA ASP A 386 -3.10 -21.57 -15.31
C ASP A 386 -4.36 -20.70 -15.43
N ALA A 387 -4.94 -20.26 -14.30
CA ALA A 387 -6.09 -19.36 -14.28
C ALA A 387 -5.74 -17.95 -14.79
N ALA A 388 -4.62 -17.38 -14.33
CA ALA A 388 -4.16 -16.07 -14.78
C ALA A 388 -3.80 -16.08 -16.28
N TYR A 389 -3.27 -17.20 -16.77
CA TYR A 389 -3.02 -17.38 -18.21
C TYR A 389 -4.31 -17.38 -19.03
N GLN A 390 -5.39 -17.98 -18.56
CA GLN A 390 -6.68 -17.96 -19.28
C GLN A 390 -7.28 -16.55 -19.32
N SER A 391 -7.27 -15.83 -18.19
CA SER A 391 -7.70 -14.43 -18.16
C SER A 391 -6.87 -13.55 -19.10
N LEU A 392 -5.56 -13.79 -19.18
CA LEU A 392 -4.68 -13.11 -20.14
C LEU A 392 -5.10 -13.38 -21.59
N LEU A 393 -5.41 -14.63 -21.95
CA LEU A 393 -5.87 -14.96 -23.30
C LEU A 393 -7.21 -14.31 -23.65
N GLU A 394 -8.14 -14.25 -22.69
CA GLU A 394 -9.43 -13.57 -22.87
C GLU A 394 -9.25 -12.06 -23.11
N GLU A 395 -8.38 -11.41 -22.33
CA GLU A 395 -8.07 -9.99 -22.54
C GLU A 395 -7.33 -9.74 -23.85
N LEU A 396 -6.34 -10.58 -24.19
CA LEU A 396 -5.64 -10.48 -25.46
C LEU A 396 -6.57 -10.65 -26.66
N ALA A 397 -7.63 -11.46 -26.56
CA ALA A 397 -8.63 -11.57 -27.62
C ALA A 397 -9.39 -10.25 -27.87
N VAL A 398 -9.48 -9.38 -26.85
CA VAL A 398 -10.12 -8.06 -26.97
C VAL A 398 -9.11 -6.99 -27.39
N LEU A 399 -7.88 -7.05 -26.87
CA LEU A 399 -6.82 -6.07 -27.07
C LEU A 399 -6.08 -6.24 -28.40
N ASP A 400 -5.64 -7.45 -28.73
CA ASP A 400 -4.82 -7.76 -29.91
C ASP A 400 -5.68 -7.81 -31.19
N LYS A 401 -6.21 -6.63 -31.54
CA LYS A 401 -7.02 -6.39 -32.73
C LYS A 401 -6.22 -5.59 -33.76
N PRO A 402 -6.50 -5.80 -35.06
CA PRO A 402 -5.87 -5.00 -36.10
C PRO A 402 -6.20 -3.52 -35.93
N VAL A 403 -5.18 -2.68 -36.01
CA VAL A 403 -5.34 -1.23 -36.03
C VAL A 403 -6.15 -0.81 -37.26
N SER A 404 -7.14 0.06 -37.05
CA SER A 404 -7.97 0.58 -38.14
C SER A 404 -7.14 1.48 -39.06
N ARG A 405 -7.35 1.32 -40.37
CA ARG A 405 -6.78 2.20 -41.39
C ARG A 405 -7.79 3.29 -41.73
N VAL A 406 -7.30 4.49 -41.95
CA VAL A 406 -8.09 5.65 -42.32
C VAL A 406 -7.59 6.16 -43.66
N ARG A 407 -8.53 6.35 -44.58
CA ARG A 407 -8.33 6.97 -45.88
C ARG A 407 -9.02 8.32 -45.90
N TYR A 408 -8.31 9.34 -46.36
CA TYR A 408 -8.80 10.68 -46.53
C TYR A 408 -8.78 11.06 -48.00
N ASP A 409 -9.95 11.25 -48.59
CA ASP A 409 -10.04 11.91 -49.90
C ASP A 409 -10.16 13.43 -49.64
N LEU A 410 -9.21 14.20 -50.16
CA LEU A 410 -9.00 15.61 -49.85
C LEU A 410 -9.03 16.45 -51.13
N LEU A 411 -9.83 17.51 -51.12
CA LEU A 411 -9.86 18.52 -52.17
C LEU A 411 -9.70 19.91 -51.54
N ILE A 412 -8.62 20.59 -51.88
CA ILE A 412 -8.28 21.93 -51.37
C ILE A 412 -8.49 22.93 -52.51
N MET A 413 -9.36 23.92 -52.28
CA MET A 413 -9.73 24.91 -53.27
C MET A 413 -9.69 26.31 -52.72
N GLN A 414 -9.30 27.27 -53.56
CA GLN A 414 -9.48 28.68 -53.29
C GLN A 414 -10.60 29.21 -54.17
N TYR A 415 -11.62 29.80 -53.55
CA TYR A 415 -12.62 30.59 -54.25
C TYR A 415 -12.15 32.04 -54.33
N GLN A 416 -12.36 32.66 -55.48
CA GLN A 416 -12.07 34.06 -55.73
C GLN A 416 -13.31 34.72 -56.33
N SER A 417 -13.75 35.82 -55.72
CA SER A 417 -14.82 36.66 -56.23
C SER A 417 -14.28 38.07 -56.39
N THR A 418 -14.14 38.50 -57.63
CA THR A 418 -13.79 39.88 -57.98
C THR A 418 -15.07 40.62 -58.37
N LYS A 419 -15.43 41.66 -57.60
CA LYS A 419 -16.45 42.64 -58.00
C LYS A 419 -15.72 43.88 -58.49
N GLY A 420 -15.58 44.01 -59.80
CA GLY A 420 -15.05 45.21 -60.44
C GLY A 420 -16.18 45.94 -61.16
N SER A 421 -16.34 47.24 -60.90
CA SER A 421 -17.27 48.11 -61.65
C SER A 421 -16.49 48.97 -62.64
N GLU A 422 -15.98 48.37 -63.71
CA GLU A 422 -15.41 49.13 -64.82
C GLU A 422 -16.53 49.62 -65.75
N TRP A 423 -16.86 50.91 -65.74
CA TRP A 423 -17.68 51.50 -66.80
C TRP A 423 -16.82 51.69 -68.05
N ASN A 424 -16.75 50.64 -68.89
CA ASN A 424 -16.09 50.67 -70.19
C ASN A 424 -17.13 50.36 -71.28
N PRO A 425 -17.64 51.35 -72.04
CA PRO A 425 -18.65 51.11 -73.07
C PRO A 425 -18.00 50.52 -74.33
N LYS A 426 -17.58 49.26 -74.26
CA LYS A 426 -17.29 48.45 -75.45
C LYS A 426 -18.47 47.54 -75.72
N PHE A 427 -19.41 48.04 -76.53
CA PHE A 427 -20.46 47.25 -77.15
C PHE A 427 -19.85 46.15 -78.03
N LYS A 428 -19.69 44.94 -77.49
CA LYS A 428 -19.66 43.71 -78.29
C LYS A 428 -21.06 43.10 -78.26
N ALA A 429 -21.90 43.57 -79.17
CA ALA A 429 -23.19 42.95 -79.47
C ALA A 429 -22.96 41.66 -80.27
N GLY A 430 -22.61 40.58 -79.57
CA GLY A 430 -22.81 39.23 -80.10
C GLY A 430 -24.30 38.94 -80.08
N ARG A 431 -24.94 38.91 -81.27
CA ARG A 431 -26.34 38.49 -81.41
C ARG A 431 -26.48 37.03 -80.94
N ALA A 432 -27.01 36.83 -79.74
CA ALA A 432 -27.64 35.57 -79.38
C ALA A 432 -28.91 35.43 -80.22
N ARG A 433 -28.91 34.45 -81.14
CA ARG A 433 -30.11 34.11 -81.92
C ARG A 433 -31.16 33.52 -80.97
N VAL A 434 -32.34 34.12 -80.97
CA VAL A 434 -33.55 33.60 -80.33
C VAL A 434 -33.91 32.30 -81.05
N GLY A 435 -33.74 31.17 -80.37
CA GLY A 435 -33.95 29.82 -80.92
C GLY A 435 -33.29 28.70 -80.12
N ASP A 436 -32.35 29.00 -79.23
CA ASP A 436 -31.65 27.97 -78.44
C ASP A 436 -32.46 27.57 -77.20
N LYS A 437 -33.40 26.63 -77.37
CA LYS A 437 -33.98 25.86 -76.25
C LYS A 437 -32.93 24.86 -75.78
N ASN A 438 -31.94 25.33 -75.04
CA ASN A 438 -31.06 24.46 -74.26
C ASN A 438 -31.72 24.20 -72.90
N GLU A 439 -32.57 23.17 -72.85
CA GLU A 439 -32.94 22.52 -71.61
C GLU A 439 -31.69 21.91 -70.96
N GLY A 440 -31.13 22.62 -69.97
CA GLY A 440 -30.63 22.03 -68.71
C GLY A 440 -29.56 20.93 -68.74
N ALA A 441 -28.68 20.84 -69.73
CA ALA A 441 -27.56 19.89 -69.68
C ALA A 441 -26.38 20.46 -68.86
N ILE A 442 -26.24 20.03 -67.60
CA ILE A 442 -25.10 20.38 -66.73
C ILE A 442 -23.84 19.63 -67.24
N GLN A 443 -22.88 20.36 -67.79
CA GLN A 443 -21.65 19.79 -68.36
C GLN A 443 -20.56 19.63 -67.27
N LEU A 444 -20.56 18.50 -66.55
CA LEU A 444 -19.70 18.22 -65.38
C LEU A 444 -18.25 17.78 -65.70
N GLY A 445 -17.70 18.16 -66.85
CA GLY A 445 -16.47 17.56 -67.40
C GLY A 445 -15.22 17.63 -66.50
N SER A 446 -14.97 18.77 -65.83
CA SER A 446 -13.80 18.91 -64.94
C SER A 446 -14.02 18.32 -63.55
N VAL A 447 -15.26 18.34 -63.04
CA VAL A 447 -15.59 17.78 -61.72
C VAL A 447 -15.55 16.25 -61.71
N LEU A 448 -15.90 15.60 -62.82
CA LEU A 448 -15.88 14.13 -62.95
C LEU A 448 -14.48 13.51 -63.03
N ASN A 449 -13.45 14.32 -63.32
CA ASN A 449 -12.06 13.88 -63.44
C ASN A 449 -11.26 14.02 -62.14
N MET A 450 -11.87 14.49 -61.05
CA MET A 450 -11.22 14.62 -59.74
C MET A 450 -11.15 13.28 -59.01
N ASN A 451 -10.15 13.12 -58.14
CA ASN A 451 -10.00 11.93 -57.29
C ASN A 451 -11.10 11.87 -56.24
N LEU A 452 -11.51 13.02 -55.67
CA LEU A 452 -12.70 13.12 -54.83
C LEU A 452 -13.97 13.02 -55.69
N ASP A 453 -14.80 12.01 -55.44
CA ASP A 453 -16.09 11.84 -56.13
C ASP A 453 -17.12 12.83 -55.59
N VAL A 454 -17.03 14.07 -56.08
CA VAL A 454 -17.84 15.21 -55.64
C VAL A 454 -19.33 14.97 -55.80
N VAL A 455 -19.75 14.28 -56.87
CA VAL A 455 -21.18 14.01 -57.12
C VAL A 455 -21.72 13.05 -56.08
N SER A 456 -20.98 11.98 -55.75
CA SER A 456 -21.39 11.02 -54.73
C SER A 456 -21.34 11.60 -53.32
N ALA A 457 -20.35 12.45 -53.03
CA ALA A 457 -20.14 13.03 -51.71
C ALA A 457 -21.13 14.16 -51.42
N PHE A 458 -21.28 15.13 -52.33
CA PHE A 458 -22.01 16.38 -52.09
C PHE A 458 -23.28 16.55 -52.93
N GLY A 459 -23.53 15.69 -53.91
CA GLY A 459 -24.70 15.74 -54.79
C GLY A 459 -24.53 16.59 -56.05
N LEU A 460 -25.53 16.52 -56.95
CA LEU A 460 -25.48 17.13 -58.29
C LEU A 460 -25.56 18.66 -58.28
N HIS A 461 -26.29 19.27 -57.33
CA HIS A 461 -26.40 20.72 -57.21
C HIS A 461 -25.03 21.36 -56.93
N PHE A 462 -24.35 20.85 -55.88
CA PHE A 462 -23.02 21.29 -55.52
C PHE A 462 -22.01 21.06 -56.65
N ALA A 463 -22.06 19.90 -57.31
CA ALA A 463 -21.20 19.61 -58.44
C ALA A 463 -21.39 20.60 -59.61
N GLY A 464 -22.64 21.03 -59.88
CA GLY A 464 -22.95 22.04 -60.88
C GLY A 464 -22.41 23.42 -60.54
N GLU A 465 -22.58 23.86 -59.29
CA GLU A 465 -22.02 25.13 -58.79
C GLU A 465 -20.50 25.14 -58.83
N LEU A 466 -19.87 24.05 -58.42
CA LEU A 466 -18.41 23.89 -58.47
C LEU A 466 -17.90 23.93 -59.91
N GLN A 467 -18.57 23.22 -60.83
CA GLN A 467 -18.21 23.23 -62.25
C GLN A 467 -18.30 24.63 -62.85
N SER A 468 -19.36 25.39 -62.56
CA SER A 468 -19.47 26.80 -62.95
C SER A 468 -18.32 27.61 -62.37
N ALA A 469 -18.04 27.49 -61.07
CA ALA A 469 -16.98 28.23 -60.41
C ALA A 469 -15.59 27.93 -61.00
N ILE A 470 -15.27 26.68 -61.32
CA ILE A 470 -14.02 26.31 -61.99
C ILE A 470 -13.98 26.87 -63.42
N SER A 471 -15.06 26.71 -64.18
CA SER A 471 -15.12 27.18 -65.58
C SER A 471 -15.02 28.69 -65.74
N GLU A 472 -15.56 29.43 -64.77
CA GLU A 472 -15.53 30.90 -64.70
C GLU A 472 -14.25 31.42 -64.02
N SER A 473 -13.28 30.53 -63.71
CA SER A 473 -12.05 30.85 -62.97
C SER A 473 -12.28 31.48 -61.59
N ARG A 474 -13.49 31.33 -61.02
CA ARG A 474 -13.84 31.72 -59.64
C ARG A 474 -13.38 30.71 -58.60
N ALA A 475 -12.96 29.52 -59.01
CA ALA A 475 -12.39 28.50 -58.13
C ALA A 475 -11.09 27.95 -58.72
N LYS A 476 -10.06 27.83 -57.88
CA LYS A 476 -8.77 27.24 -58.23
C LYS A 476 -8.49 26.05 -57.32
N VAL A 477 -8.23 24.88 -57.92
CA VAL A 477 -7.82 23.67 -57.21
C VAL A 477 -6.34 23.77 -56.86
N PHE A 478 -6.01 23.62 -55.58
CA PHE A 478 -4.63 23.57 -55.07
C PHE A 478 -4.13 22.15 -54.91
N ALA A 479 -5.01 21.25 -54.45
CA ALA A 479 -4.72 19.84 -54.33
C ALA A 479 -5.99 19.01 -54.43
N ASP A 480 -5.85 17.86 -55.09
CA ASP A 480 -6.83 16.80 -55.17
C ASP A 480 -6.04 15.49 -54.93
N THR A 481 -6.13 14.96 -53.72
CA THR A 481 -5.24 13.87 -53.27
C THR A 481 -5.95 12.93 -52.31
N THR A 482 -5.43 11.71 -52.23
CA THR A 482 -5.91 10.66 -51.33
C THR A 482 -4.79 10.27 -50.37
N LEU A 483 -5.04 10.37 -49.07
CA LEU A 483 -4.06 10.05 -48.03
C LEU A 483 -4.51 8.84 -47.22
N ASN A 484 -3.66 7.82 -47.15
CA ASN A 484 -3.91 6.62 -46.37
C ASN A 484 -2.98 6.60 -45.15
N GLY A 485 -3.54 6.32 -43.97
CA GLY A 485 -2.79 6.24 -42.73
C GLY A 485 -3.38 5.25 -41.75
N VAL A 486 -2.62 5.00 -40.68
CA VAL A 486 -3.06 4.20 -39.55
C VAL A 486 -3.67 5.12 -38.50
N SER A 487 -4.76 4.69 -37.88
CA SER A 487 -5.40 5.43 -36.79
C SER A 487 -4.38 5.82 -35.70
N GLY A 488 -4.37 7.10 -35.33
CA GLY A 488 -3.50 7.69 -34.31
C GLY A 488 -2.12 8.14 -34.79
N LYS A 489 -1.72 7.85 -36.05
CA LYS A 489 -0.41 8.26 -36.58
C LYS A 489 -0.54 9.48 -37.51
N PRO A 490 0.43 10.42 -37.50
CA PRO A 490 0.41 11.57 -38.39
C PRO A 490 0.73 11.18 -39.83
N ILE A 491 -0.01 11.78 -40.77
CA ILE A 491 0.23 11.71 -42.22
C ILE A 491 0.73 13.08 -42.66
N ASN A 492 1.96 13.14 -43.17
CA ASN A 492 2.57 14.37 -43.66
C ASN A 492 2.64 14.33 -45.19
N PHE A 493 2.05 15.32 -45.83
CA PHE A 493 2.07 15.51 -47.29
C PHE A 493 2.58 16.91 -47.61
N GLN A 494 3.56 17.01 -48.51
CA GLN A 494 4.14 18.29 -48.91
C GLN A 494 4.33 18.30 -50.43
N ASN A 495 3.78 19.32 -51.08
CA ASN A 495 3.97 19.60 -52.49
C ASN A 495 4.40 21.06 -52.63
N THR A 496 5.71 21.30 -52.61
CA THR A 496 6.30 22.63 -52.54
C THR A 496 7.40 22.82 -53.56
N ASN A 497 7.48 24.02 -54.12
CA ASN A 497 8.58 24.51 -54.93
C ASN A 497 9.48 25.40 -54.08
N THR A 498 10.79 25.15 -54.12
CA THR A 498 11.79 25.99 -53.44
C THR A 498 12.46 26.90 -54.45
N TYR A 499 12.32 28.21 -54.25
CA TYR A 499 12.96 29.25 -55.03
C TYR A 499 14.18 29.79 -54.30
N ARG A 500 15.25 30.03 -55.03
CA ARG A 500 16.52 30.51 -54.48
C ARG A 500 16.81 31.92 -54.98
N TYR A 501 17.03 32.84 -54.05
CA TYR A 501 17.35 34.24 -54.32
C TYR A 501 18.73 34.58 -53.81
N ARG A 502 19.48 35.37 -54.57
CA ARG A 502 20.73 35.98 -54.12
C ARG A 502 20.45 37.44 -53.81
N ASP A 503 20.96 37.91 -52.68
CA ASP A 503 20.91 39.33 -52.37
C ASP A 503 21.94 40.06 -53.25
N ASN A 504 21.47 41.04 -54.01
CA ASN A 504 22.32 41.94 -54.80
C ASN A 504 22.58 43.19 -53.95
N ASN A 505 23.80 43.36 -53.46
CA ASN A 505 24.21 44.63 -52.85
C ASN A 505 24.83 45.50 -53.93
N LEU A 506 24.50 46.78 -53.99
CA LEU A 506 25.16 47.74 -54.88
C LEU A 506 26.37 48.31 -54.16
N ASP A 507 27.54 48.32 -54.80
CA ASP A 507 28.70 49.06 -54.31
C ASP A 507 28.38 50.56 -54.28
N PRO A 508 28.50 51.25 -53.13
CA PRO A 508 28.20 52.68 -53.01
C PRO A 508 29.06 53.57 -53.92
N GLU A 509 30.25 53.12 -54.33
CA GLU A 509 31.19 53.93 -55.11
C GLU A 509 31.12 53.67 -56.63
N THR A 510 30.83 52.45 -57.05
CA THR A 510 30.88 52.04 -58.48
C THR A 510 29.51 51.74 -59.09
N GLY A 511 28.48 51.52 -58.27
CA GLY A 511 27.14 51.15 -58.76
C GLY A 511 27.05 49.75 -59.37
N GLU A 512 28.12 48.94 -59.30
CA GLU A 512 28.10 47.56 -59.75
C GLU A 512 27.49 46.61 -58.69
N PRO A 513 26.82 45.52 -59.10
CA PRO A 513 26.25 44.55 -58.19
C PRO A 513 27.34 43.68 -57.53
N ILE A 514 27.53 43.84 -56.22
CA ILE A 514 28.26 42.92 -55.35
C ILE A 514 27.31 41.77 -54.98
N TYR A 515 27.60 40.57 -55.48
CA TYR A 515 26.88 39.37 -55.09
C TYR A 515 27.32 38.93 -53.68
N SER A 516 26.43 39.05 -52.69
CA SER A 516 26.66 38.38 -51.41
C SER A 516 26.57 36.86 -51.64
N GLY A 517 27.51 36.07 -51.11
CA GLY A 517 27.49 34.61 -51.25
C GLY A 517 26.32 33.90 -50.54
N ILE A 518 25.37 34.66 -50.00
CA ILE A 518 24.24 34.17 -49.19
C ILE A 518 23.04 33.97 -50.12
N THR A 519 22.55 32.74 -50.20
CA THR A 519 21.34 32.39 -50.95
C THR A 519 20.18 32.23 -49.97
N LYS A 520 19.09 32.98 -50.17
CA LYS A 520 17.83 32.83 -49.42
C LYS A 520 16.90 31.86 -50.15
N GLU A 521 16.28 30.95 -49.39
CA GLU A 521 15.30 30.01 -49.92
C GLU A 521 13.88 30.44 -49.56
N ILE A 522 13.00 30.48 -50.55
CA ILE A 522 11.57 30.73 -50.37
C ILE A 522 10.82 29.46 -50.80
N ILE A 523 10.05 28.89 -49.89
CA ILE A 523 9.26 27.67 -50.14
C ILE A 523 7.82 28.08 -50.44
N SER A 524 7.34 27.78 -51.64
CA SER A 524 5.97 28.02 -52.07
C SER A 524 5.27 26.71 -52.40
N GLY A 525 4.13 26.42 -51.80
CA GLY A 525 3.28 25.30 -52.16
C GLY A 525 2.33 24.88 -51.04
N LEU A 526 1.94 23.61 -51.03
CA LEU A 526 1.03 23.04 -50.03
C LEU A 526 1.81 22.15 -49.05
N LYS A 527 1.61 22.40 -47.76
CA LYS A 527 1.99 21.49 -46.67
C LYS A 527 0.72 21.07 -45.92
N LEU A 528 0.52 19.77 -45.76
CA LEU A 528 -0.65 19.19 -45.13
C LEU A 528 -0.21 18.12 -44.12
N GLU A 529 -0.71 18.24 -42.90
CA GLU A 529 -0.55 17.25 -41.85
C GLU A 529 -1.94 16.83 -41.35
N VAL A 530 -2.19 15.52 -41.32
CA VAL A 530 -3.47 14.95 -40.91
C VAL A 530 -3.25 13.86 -39.87
N ILE A 531 -3.92 13.95 -38.73
CA ILE A 531 -3.93 12.91 -37.69
C ILE A 531 -5.38 12.45 -37.52
N GLY A 532 -5.63 11.16 -37.77
CA GLY A 532 -6.96 10.56 -37.67
C GLY A 532 -7.08 9.54 -36.56
N ILE A 533 -8.09 9.65 -35.71
CA ILE A 533 -8.39 8.64 -34.69
C ILE A 533 -9.78 8.06 -34.96
N VAL A 534 -9.84 6.75 -35.17
CA VAL A 534 -11.10 6.00 -35.25
C VAL A 534 -11.56 5.68 -33.84
N SER A 535 -12.71 6.22 -33.46
CA SER A 535 -13.35 5.97 -32.18
C SER A 535 -14.13 4.64 -32.20
N GLY A 536 -14.40 4.07 -31.02
CA GLY A 536 -15.13 2.81 -30.89
C GLY A 536 -16.58 2.84 -31.43
N ASP A 537 -17.16 4.04 -31.57
CA ASP A 537 -18.46 4.28 -32.20
C ASP A 537 -18.40 4.38 -33.74
N GLY A 538 -17.22 4.20 -34.34
CA GLY A 538 -16.99 4.28 -35.79
C GLY A 538 -16.87 5.70 -36.34
N MET A 539 -16.84 6.72 -35.46
CA MET A 539 -16.56 8.11 -35.86
C MET A 539 -15.05 8.31 -36.07
N ILE A 540 -14.69 9.13 -37.04
CA ILE A 540 -13.31 9.52 -37.33
C ILE A 540 -13.12 10.95 -36.85
N THR A 541 -12.25 11.14 -35.86
CA THR A 541 -11.80 12.47 -35.43
C THR A 541 -10.49 12.79 -36.14
N SER A 542 -10.47 13.88 -36.89
CA SER A 542 -9.36 14.28 -37.75
C SER A 542 -8.87 15.66 -37.36
N LYS A 543 -7.60 15.75 -36.96
CA LYS A 543 -6.88 17.01 -36.81
C LYS A 543 -6.12 17.30 -38.09
N ILE A 544 -6.43 18.40 -38.75
CA ILE A 544 -5.86 18.80 -40.04
C ILE A 544 -5.15 20.12 -39.88
N THR A 545 -3.90 20.16 -40.32
CA THR A 545 -3.07 21.37 -40.44
C THR A 545 -2.69 21.54 -41.91
N ALA A 546 -3.21 22.54 -42.58
CA ALA A 546 -2.90 22.85 -43.97
C ALA A 546 -2.24 24.23 -44.08
N SER A 547 -1.12 24.34 -44.78
CA SER A 547 -0.47 25.60 -45.15
C SER A 547 -0.37 25.68 -46.68
N VAL A 548 -0.88 26.77 -47.26
CA VAL A 548 -0.77 27.11 -48.68
C VAL A 548 0.06 28.38 -48.82
N SER A 549 1.23 28.27 -49.42
CA SER A 549 2.12 29.40 -49.69
C SER A 549 2.26 29.69 -51.18
N ARG A 550 2.23 30.97 -51.54
CA ARG A 550 2.37 31.50 -52.91
C ARG A 550 3.43 32.57 -52.96
N GLN A 551 4.22 32.54 -54.02
CA GLN A 551 5.01 33.69 -54.44
C GLN A 551 4.10 34.72 -55.12
N GLY A 552 4.22 35.99 -54.73
CA GLY A 552 3.56 37.12 -55.36
C GLY A 552 4.27 37.55 -56.65
N THR A 553 3.53 38.18 -57.55
CA THR A 553 3.97 38.58 -58.89
C THR A 553 4.54 39.99 -58.98
N ASP A 554 4.53 40.76 -57.87
CA ASP A 554 5.09 42.11 -57.83
C ASP A 554 6.61 42.07 -57.92
N LEU A 555 7.09 42.13 -59.16
CA LEU A 555 8.44 42.55 -59.49
C LEU A 555 8.49 44.06 -59.29
N SER A 556 8.64 44.50 -58.03
CA SER A 556 9.21 45.83 -57.79
C SER A 556 10.50 45.89 -58.61
N THR A 557 10.52 46.73 -59.63
CA THR A 557 11.63 46.92 -60.57
C THR A 557 12.89 47.49 -59.90
N THR A 558 12.90 47.57 -58.57
CA THR A 558 14.02 47.99 -57.75
C THR A 558 14.88 46.75 -57.45
N THR A 559 16.00 46.66 -58.17
CA THR A 559 17.03 45.61 -58.08
C THR A 559 17.33 45.20 -56.64
N GLY A 560 17.08 43.93 -56.25
CA GLY A 560 17.63 43.32 -55.03
C GLY A 560 16.64 42.82 -53.96
N ASN A 561 15.33 43.07 -54.07
CA ASN A 561 14.37 42.59 -53.06
C ASN A 561 13.80 41.20 -53.39
N PRO A 562 13.66 40.29 -52.40
CA PRO A 562 12.94 39.03 -52.59
C PRO A 562 11.47 39.30 -52.92
N PRO A 563 10.83 38.45 -53.76
CA PRO A 563 9.45 38.63 -54.13
C PRO A 563 8.54 38.50 -52.89
N PRO A 564 7.41 39.23 -52.84
CA PRO A 564 6.46 39.08 -51.76
C PRO A 564 5.96 37.63 -51.70
N THR A 565 5.69 37.13 -50.49
CA THR A 565 5.13 35.79 -50.28
C THR A 565 3.84 35.90 -49.50
N SER A 566 2.87 35.05 -49.83
CA SER A 566 1.61 34.92 -49.10
C SER A 566 1.52 33.50 -48.57
N GLU A 567 1.30 33.32 -47.28
CA GLU A 567 1.08 32.02 -46.66
C GLU A 567 -0.28 32.02 -45.93
N LYS A 568 -1.06 30.97 -46.15
CA LYS A 568 -2.36 30.75 -45.53
C LYS A 568 -2.31 29.45 -44.73
N VAL A 569 -2.42 29.51 -43.41
CA VAL A 569 -2.36 28.35 -42.52
C VAL A 569 -3.71 28.13 -41.84
N ILE A 570 -4.23 26.91 -41.89
CA ILE A 570 -5.46 26.48 -41.23
C ILE A 570 -5.15 25.26 -40.37
N THR A 571 -5.52 25.32 -39.09
CA THR A 571 -5.48 24.18 -38.18
C THR A 571 -6.89 23.97 -37.63
N THR A 572 -7.46 22.80 -37.87
CA THR A 572 -8.83 22.48 -37.45
C THR A 572 -8.94 21.03 -36.98
N GLU A 573 -9.90 20.77 -36.11
CA GLU A 573 -10.24 19.43 -35.64
C GLU A 573 -11.71 19.17 -35.91
N VAL A 574 -12.00 18.06 -36.57
CA VAL A 574 -13.32 17.71 -37.11
C VAL A 574 -13.63 16.28 -36.70
N ARG A 575 -14.90 15.98 -36.44
CA ARG A 575 -15.37 14.62 -36.20
C ARG A 575 -16.52 14.30 -37.14
N ALA A 576 -16.38 13.21 -37.90
CA ALA A 576 -17.37 12.79 -38.90
C ALA A 576 -17.53 11.28 -38.93
N LYS A 577 -18.64 10.79 -39.49
CA LYS A 577 -18.82 9.35 -39.75
C LYS A 577 -17.95 8.93 -40.91
N SER A 578 -17.59 7.65 -40.94
CA SER A 578 -16.92 7.03 -42.08
C SER A 578 -17.77 7.19 -43.35
N GLY A 579 -17.20 7.83 -44.37
CA GLY A 579 -17.84 8.12 -45.65
C GLY A 579 -18.75 9.35 -45.65
N GLU A 580 -18.79 10.14 -44.58
CA GLU A 580 -19.53 11.40 -44.53
C GLU A 580 -18.60 12.58 -44.84
N PRO A 581 -18.90 13.40 -45.87
CA PRO A 581 -18.04 14.51 -46.23
C PRO A 581 -18.15 15.66 -45.24
N VAL A 582 -17.03 16.34 -45.03
CA VAL A 582 -16.92 17.53 -44.21
C VAL A 582 -16.32 18.65 -45.04
N VAL A 583 -16.86 19.85 -44.87
CA VAL A 583 -16.33 21.08 -45.47
C VAL A 583 -15.69 21.91 -44.38
N LEU A 584 -14.42 22.26 -44.55
CA LEU A 584 -13.64 23.07 -43.65
C LEU A 584 -13.29 24.37 -44.38
N SER A 585 -14.10 25.41 -44.16
CA SER A 585 -13.77 26.79 -44.58
C SER A 585 -13.10 27.50 -43.42
N GLY A 586 -11.96 28.17 -43.67
CA GLY A 586 -11.14 28.68 -42.57
C GLY A 586 -10.43 30.01 -42.78
N LEU A 587 -10.41 30.57 -44.00
CA LEU A 587 -9.75 31.85 -44.20
C LEU A 587 -10.36 32.62 -45.38
N VAL A 588 -11.09 33.68 -45.06
CA VAL A 588 -11.60 34.69 -46.01
C VAL A 588 -10.70 35.91 -45.93
N GLN A 589 -10.14 36.33 -47.06
CA GLN A 589 -9.39 37.57 -47.22
C GLN A 589 -10.16 38.46 -48.21
N GLU A 590 -10.43 39.69 -47.81
CA GLU A 590 -11.05 40.70 -48.66
C GLU A 590 -10.05 41.83 -48.87
N GLU A 591 -9.78 42.16 -50.12
CA GLU A 591 -8.88 43.23 -50.53
C GLU A 591 -9.71 44.27 -51.29
N GLU A 592 -9.80 45.48 -50.73
CA GLU A 592 -10.50 46.61 -51.33
C GLU A 592 -9.46 47.60 -51.86
N ASN A 593 -9.41 47.74 -53.18
CA ASN A 593 -8.55 48.67 -53.89
C ASN A 593 -9.41 49.72 -54.59
N GLN A 594 -9.35 50.96 -54.10
CA GLN A 594 -10.01 52.12 -54.68
C GLN A 594 -8.98 53.00 -55.40
N ASN A 595 -9.09 53.09 -56.72
CA ASN A 595 -8.24 53.92 -57.54
C ASN A 595 -9.05 55.05 -58.18
N ILE A 596 -8.76 56.30 -57.80
CA ILE A 596 -9.47 57.47 -58.28
C ILE A 596 -8.55 58.29 -59.18
N SER A 597 -8.72 58.16 -60.48
CA SER A 597 -8.08 59.02 -61.48
C SER A 597 -8.99 60.19 -61.82
N ARG A 598 -8.49 61.43 -61.67
CA ARG A 598 -9.27 62.64 -61.95
C ARG A 598 -8.45 63.70 -62.65
N ILE A 599 -9.08 64.42 -63.57
CA ILE A 599 -8.47 65.61 -64.15
C ILE A 599 -8.61 66.77 -63.13
N PRO A 600 -7.51 67.44 -62.73
CA PRO A 600 -7.58 68.57 -61.81
C PRO A 600 -8.42 69.71 -62.41
N PHE A 601 -9.10 70.48 -61.55
CA PHE A 601 -10.13 71.50 -61.88
C PHE A 601 -11.46 70.97 -62.44
N PHE A 602 -11.47 70.22 -63.54
CA PHE A 602 -12.72 69.81 -64.20
C PHE A 602 -13.54 68.78 -63.41
N SER A 603 -12.89 67.99 -62.55
CA SER A 603 -13.55 67.01 -61.67
C SER A 603 -14.39 67.62 -60.54
N LYS A 604 -14.31 68.93 -60.28
CA LYS A 604 -15.03 69.60 -59.16
C LYS A 604 -16.34 70.29 -59.58
N ILE A 605 -16.68 70.30 -60.87
CA ILE A 605 -17.90 70.97 -61.38
C ILE A 605 -19.14 70.12 -61.05
N PRO A 606 -20.16 70.67 -60.36
CA PRO A 606 -21.44 69.97 -60.15
C PRO A 606 -22.07 69.54 -61.48
N LEU A 607 -22.81 68.42 -61.51
CA LEU A 607 -23.35 67.74 -62.71
C LEU A 607 -22.33 67.11 -63.68
N ILE A 608 -21.27 67.82 -64.09
CA ILE A 608 -20.39 67.38 -65.20
C ILE A 608 -19.10 66.72 -64.71
N GLY A 609 -18.68 66.94 -63.46
CA GLY A 609 -17.42 66.45 -62.90
C GLY A 609 -17.25 64.91 -62.92
N ARG A 610 -18.35 64.14 -63.00
CA ARG A 610 -18.32 62.68 -63.15
C ARG A 610 -17.80 62.20 -64.51
N LEU A 611 -17.86 63.02 -65.56
CA LEU A 611 -17.28 62.69 -66.88
C LEU A 611 -15.75 62.85 -66.91
N PHE A 612 -15.17 63.52 -65.91
CA PHE A 612 -13.74 63.80 -65.78
C PHE A 612 -13.08 63.08 -64.59
N LYS A 613 -13.78 62.07 -64.05
CA LYS A 613 -13.35 61.20 -62.96
C LYS A 613 -13.52 59.75 -63.42
N VAL A 614 -12.50 58.93 -63.21
CA VAL A 614 -12.54 57.48 -63.36
C VAL A 614 -12.37 56.91 -61.95
N ASP A 615 -13.44 56.31 -61.46
CA ASP A 615 -13.44 55.56 -60.21
C ASP A 615 -13.31 54.09 -60.58
N GLU A 616 -12.19 53.48 -60.18
CA GLU A 616 -11.93 52.07 -60.33
C GLU A 616 -11.95 51.45 -58.93
N ASP A 617 -13.12 50.93 -58.57
CA ASP A 617 -13.32 50.18 -57.34
C ASP A 617 -13.17 48.68 -57.66
N SER A 618 -12.17 48.05 -57.06
CA SER A 618 -11.95 46.62 -57.14
C SER A 618 -12.02 46.02 -55.74
N ASN A 619 -12.96 45.10 -55.54
CA ASN A 619 -13.05 44.30 -54.33
C ASN A 619 -12.78 42.84 -54.70
N GLU A 620 -11.67 42.30 -54.20
CA GLU A 620 -11.25 40.92 -54.36
C GLU A 620 -11.43 40.16 -53.05
N LYS A 621 -12.35 39.19 -53.06
CA LYS A 621 -12.55 38.27 -51.94
C LYS A 621 -11.98 36.91 -52.28
N THR A 622 -11.06 36.40 -51.47
CA THR A 622 -10.49 35.06 -51.59
C THR A 622 -10.81 34.20 -50.38
N GLU A 623 -11.23 32.96 -50.59
CA GLU A 623 -11.61 32.02 -49.53
C GLU A 623 -10.92 30.67 -49.75
N LEU A 624 -10.23 30.13 -48.73
CA LEU A 624 -9.64 28.78 -48.76
C LEU A 624 -10.59 27.78 -48.11
N VAL A 625 -10.98 26.75 -48.88
CA VAL A 625 -11.91 25.70 -48.48
C VAL A 625 -11.27 24.32 -48.67
N ILE A 626 -11.36 23.47 -47.66
CA ILE A 626 -10.89 22.09 -47.68
C ILE A 626 -12.10 21.16 -47.57
N TYR A 627 -12.31 20.36 -48.60
CA TYR A 627 -13.29 19.29 -48.62
C TYR A 627 -12.58 18.00 -48.20
N LEU A 628 -13.13 17.33 -47.20
CA LEU A 628 -12.57 16.14 -46.59
C LEU A 628 -13.62 15.04 -46.59
N LEU A 629 -13.28 13.87 -47.11
CA LEU A 629 -14.09 12.67 -46.97
C LEU A 629 -13.26 11.60 -46.24
N PRO A 630 -13.42 11.48 -44.92
CA PRO A 630 -12.75 10.45 -44.14
C PRO A 630 -13.48 9.11 -44.29
N SER A 631 -12.74 8.04 -44.51
CA SER A 631 -13.29 6.68 -44.62
C SER A 631 -12.42 5.68 -43.88
N THR A 632 -13.05 4.67 -43.28
CA THR A 632 -12.37 3.54 -42.66
C THR A 632 -12.15 2.46 -43.70
N GLU A 633 -10.89 2.14 -44.00
CA GLU A 633 -10.55 0.96 -44.81
C GLU A 633 -10.65 -0.28 -43.90
N SER A 634 -11.85 -0.85 -43.83
CA SER A 634 -12.03 -2.21 -43.30
C SER A 634 -12.33 -3.14 -44.48
N PHE A 635 -11.58 -4.24 -44.59
CA PHE A 635 -11.63 -5.19 -45.72
C PHE A 635 -13.07 -5.65 -46.09
N ASP A 636 -13.99 -5.69 -45.12
CA ASP A 636 -15.38 -6.10 -45.34
C ASP A 636 -16.34 -4.95 -45.71
N ALA A 637 -16.08 -3.72 -45.25
CA ALA A 637 -16.90 -2.55 -45.60
C ALA A 637 -16.60 -2.05 -47.02
N ASP A 638 -15.34 -2.13 -47.46
CA ASP A 638 -14.92 -1.66 -48.78
C ASP A 638 -15.60 -2.42 -49.92
N LYS A 639 -15.77 -3.74 -49.82
CA LYS A 639 -16.50 -4.50 -50.87
C LYS A 639 -17.94 -4.04 -51.05
N LYS A 640 -18.63 -3.66 -49.97
CA LYS A 640 -20.01 -3.15 -50.03
C LYS A 640 -20.03 -1.70 -50.52
N ALA A 641 -19.15 -0.85 -50.02
CA ALA A 641 -19.07 0.56 -50.42
C ALA A 641 -18.61 0.73 -51.87
N GLU A 642 -17.60 -0.02 -52.32
CA GLU A 642 -17.09 -0.01 -53.69
C GLU A 642 -18.14 -0.55 -54.68
N LYS A 643 -18.88 -1.60 -54.32
CA LYS A 643 -20.03 -2.08 -55.12
C LYS A 643 -21.10 -1.00 -55.26
N LYS A 644 -21.48 -0.35 -54.16
CA LYS A 644 -22.49 0.72 -54.16
C LYS A 644 -22.04 1.95 -54.97
N ARG A 645 -20.76 2.32 -54.88
CA ARG A 645 -20.13 3.39 -55.68
C ARG A 645 -20.12 3.04 -57.17
N LYS A 646 -19.74 1.82 -57.54
CA LYS A 646 -19.76 1.35 -58.95
C LYS A 646 -21.17 1.32 -59.53
N ASP A 647 -22.15 0.83 -58.75
CA ASP A 647 -23.55 0.76 -59.17
C ASP A 647 -24.13 2.17 -59.39
N PHE A 648 -23.83 3.12 -58.51
CA PHE A 648 -24.28 4.51 -58.63
C PHE A 648 -23.59 5.25 -59.79
N LYS A 649 -22.28 5.07 -59.98
CA LYS A 649 -21.54 5.65 -61.11
C LYS A 649 -22.04 5.11 -62.46
N LYS A 650 -22.41 3.83 -62.51
CA LYS A 650 -23.02 3.21 -63.70
C LYS A 650 -24.38 3.84 -64.01
N GLN A 651 -25.23 4.04 -63.01
CA GLN A 651 -26.52 4.73 -63.18
C GLN A 651 -26.35 6.18 -63.68
N LEU A 652 -25.36 6.92 -63.16
CA LEU A 652 -25.07 8.28 -63.63
C LEU A 652 -24.59 8.32 -65.09
N LEU A 653 -23.73 7.38 -65.48
CA LEU A 653 -23.27 7.23 -66.87
C LEU A 653 -24.42 6.85 -67.80
N ASP A 654 -25.30 5.93 -67.39
CA ASP A 654 -26.47 5.51 -68.16
C ASP A 654 -27.46 6.68 -68.37
N ILE A 655 -27.69 7.51 -67.34
CA ILE A 655 -28.51 8.72 -67.45
C ILE A 655 -27.88 9.72 -68.44
N SER A 656 -26.55 9.90 -68.38
CA SER A 656 -25.85 10.79 -69.33
C SER A 656 -25.88 10.25 -70.78
N GLY A 657 -25.87 8.92 -70.95
CA GLY A 657 -25.97 8.24 -72.25
C GLY A 657 -27.37 8.32 -72.86
N CYS A 658 -28.43 8.12 -72.07
CA CYS A 658 -29.82 8.27 -72.52
C CYS A 658 -30.13 9.69 -73.03
N VAL A 659 -29.51 10.72 -72.43
CA VAL A 659 -29.64 12.11 -72.90
C VAL A 659 -28.90 12.34 -74.23
N ALA A 660 -27.86 11.56 -74.54
CA ALA A 660 -27.15 11.63 -75.80
C ALA A 660 -27.85 10.86 -76.94
N GLU A 661 -28.55 9.76 -76.64
CA GLU A 661 -29.36 9.02 -77.63
C GLU A 661 -30.67 9.74 -77.98
N ALA A 662 -31.29 10.45 -77.04
CA ALA A 662 -32.47 11.29 -77.31
C ALA A 662 -32.17 12.52 -78.20
N LYS A 663 -30.90 12.76 -78.56
CA LYS A 663 -30.44 13.84 -79.45
C LYS A 663 -30.21 13.41 -80.90
N LYS A 664 -30.25 12.12 -81.22
CA LYS A 664 -30.26 11.61 -82.61
C LYS A 664 -31.68 11.41 -83.08
#